data_AF-A0A385L3L3-F1
#
_entry.id   AF-A0A385L3L3-F1
#
_cell.length_a   1.000
_cell.length_b   1.000
_cell.length_c   1.000
_cell.angle_alpha   90.00
_cell.angle_beta   90.00
_cell.angle_gamma   90.00
#
_symmetry.space_group_name_H-M   'P 1'
#
loop_
_entity.id
_entity.type
_entity.pdbx_description
1 polymer ?
#
loop_
_entity_poly.entity_id
_entity_poly.type
_entity_poly.pdbx_seq_one_letter_code
_entity_poly.pdbx_strand_id
1 'polypeptide(L)'
;AVVCICNQGYTNTGTGSVVVCTDICEVNNGGCDKNAVCTRSSTNNAPKCTCKPGYTNVGCTSNVVCKDSCLVNNGGCEKNAICSHDPKSNEVKCICKRGFTNTGTESVTNCTDSCLINNGGCDKNAACSHDATTNDVRCTCKTGYVNTGSNSTVVCTDICKVNNGDCDVNAVCSRDSTTNQAICTCKPGYADTGSKSRVICTPICEVKNGGCHANATCSYSATSKVVTCTCKTGFTNTGSATNVTCADSCMVKNGGCVANAVCSHEKKTNAVQCTCKTGYTNVGNGSTVVCKLRCEINNGGCHKDAICTHDNKTNAAKCSCKTGYIDTSGCGSNVICTDSCKVNNGGCGSNAICSHDTKTYAVICTCKTGFTNTGTNTSVVCKDSCTVNNGGCGANGICSHECDTYAVKCTCKTGFTNTGSSSNIICTDSCLVKNGGCDTNAICSHDSKTNAVKCSCKGGFVNVGCTCNPVCADECEINNGECGLNAACSHDPKTNAVVCTCQTGYTNIGTAPDVICADSCQVKNGGCDRNAACSHEAKTNAVKCTCKTGYRNTGTNTTVVCSLNPGRCVATVDAKQTNVKHTDVKVGSCPPSPTSSRHGWRFVTPDISSLFVSINCQFEKAGNVTRMVQTKSTQECFVFTPTQDTLISATAVIDGKAQTFNLDYVCSLS
;
A
#
# COMPACT_ATOMS: atom_id res chain seq x y z
N ALA A 1 -124.51 66.27 143.80
CA ALA A 1 -123.88 65.16 143.08
C ALA A 1 -122.36 65.30 143.22
N VAL A 2 -121.68 64.27 143.71
CA VAL A 2 -120.21 64.23 143.76
C VAL A 2 -119.72 63.75 142.40
N VAL A 3 -118.87 64.53 141.73
CA VAL A 3 -118.26 64.16 140.45
C VAL A 3 -116.81 63.79 140.69
N CYS A 4 -116.46 62.53 140.46
CA CYS A 4 -115.06 62.08 140.50
C CYS A 4 -114.44 62.25 139.11
N ILE A 5 -113.25 62.85 139.04
CA ILE A 5 -112.44 62.98 137.83
C ILE A 5 -111.07 62.35 138.04
N CYS A 6 -110.48 61.82 136.97
CA CYS A 6 -109.15 61.22 137.03
C CYS A 6 -108.04 62.27 137.04
N ASN A 7 -106.93 61.96 137.73
CA ASN A 7 -105.73 62.79 137.72
C ASN A 7 -105.12 62.85 136.30
N GLN A 8 -104.40 63.94 136.01
CA GLN A 8 -103.73 64.12 134.72
C GLN A 8 -102.77 62.96 134.41
N GLY A 9 -102.91 62.38 133.21
CA GLY A 9 -102.21 61.15 132.81
C GLY A 9 -103.03 59.86 133.01
N TYR A 10 -104.23 59.95 133.59
CA TYR A 10 -105.18 58.86 133.71
C TYR A 10 -106.49 59.20 133.00
N THR A 11 -107.13 58.21 132.39
CA THR A 11 -108.44 58.35 131.74
C THR A 11 -109.49 57.50 132.46
N ASN A 12 -110.74 57.97 132.51
CA ASN A 12 -111.83 57.23 133.13
C ASN A 12 -112.32 56.11 132.20
N THR A 13 -112.14 54.85 132.60
CA THR A 13 -112.58 53.66 131.87
C THR A 13 -113.80 52.98 132.51
N GLY A 14 -114.40 53.56 133.54
CA GLY A 14 -115.57 53.00 134.22
C GLY A 14 -116.88 53.18 133.43
N THR A 15 -117.84 52.29 133.65
CA THR A 15 -119.18 52.35 133.03
C THR A 15 -120.24 52.82 134.01
N GLY A 16 -121.14 53.72 133.58
CA GLY A 16 -122.21 54.25 134.43
C GLY A 16 -121.68 55.22 135.48
N SER A 17 -122.05 55.04 136.75
CA SER A 17 -121.66 55.93 137.85
C SER A 17 -120.33 55.55 138.53
N VAL A 18 -119.62 54.53 138.03
CA VAL A 18 -118.33 54.09 138.57
C VAL A 18 -117.20 54.78 137.81
N VAL A 19 -116.29 55.45 138.52
CA VAL A 19 -115.07 56.05 137.95
C VAL A 19 -113.89 55.13 138.22
N VAL A 20 -113.27 54.63 137.15
CA VAL A 20 -112.05 53.81 137.20
C VAL A 20 -110.97 54.55 136.42
N CYS A 21 -109.92 54.99 137.11
CA CYS A 21 -108.84 55.76 136.49
C CYS A 21 -107.69 54.82 136.08
N THR A 22 -107.50 54.68 134.77
CA THR A 22 -106.46 53.82 134.17
C THR A 22 -105.41 54.70 133.49
N ASP A 23 -104.14 54.29 133.49
CA ASP A 23 -103.06 55.06 132.86
C ASP A 23 -103.42 55.28 131.37
N ILE A 24 -103.27 56.52 130.90
CA ILE A 24 -103.63 56.88 129.53
C ILE A 24 -102.87 56.03 128.50
N CYS A 25 -101.65 55.58 128.80
CA CYS A 25 -100.87 54.70 127.92
C CYS A 25 -101.39 53.25 127.91
N GLU A 26 -102.10 52.81 128.95
CA GLU A 26 -102.71 51.47 129.00
C GLU A 26 -104.04 51.42 128.21
N VAL A 27 -104.61 52.59 127.91
CA VAL A 27 -105.85 52.72 127.13
C VAL A 27 -105.52 53.19 125.72
N ASN A 28 -105.75 52.33 124.72
CA ASN A 28 -105.49 52.62 123.30
C ASN A 28 -104.07 53.19 123.03
N ASN A 29 -103.05 52.68 123.75
CA ASN A 29 -101.66 53.14 123.67
C ASN A 29 -101.51 54.67 123.81
N GLY A 30 -102.34 55.33 124.61
CA GLY A 30 -102.33 56.80 124.75
C GLY A 30 -102.60 57.58 123.46
N GLY A 31 -103.21 56.95 122.46
CA GLY A 31 -103.40 57.52 121.11
C GLY A 31 -102.15 57.45 120.22
N CYS A 32 -101.07 56.80 120.68
CA CYS A 32 -99.87 56.60 119.90
C CYS A 32 -100.05 55.55 118.80
N ASP A 33 -99.31 55.70 117.70
CA ASP A 33 -99.20 54.68 116.66
C ASP A 33 -98.89 53.29 117.27
N LYS A 34 -99.42 52.22 116.68
CA LYS A 34 -99.16 50.84 117.12
C LYS A 34 -97.67 50.46 117.17
N ASN A 35 -96.84 51.14 116.36
CA ASN A 35 -95.39 50.99 116.29
C ASN A 35 -94.64 52.02 117.14
N ALA A 36 -95.36 52.81 117.95
CA ALA A 36 -94.81 53.67 118.98
C ALA A 36 -95.01 53.08 120.37
N VAL A 37 -94.12 53.44 121.28
CA VAL A 37 -94.27 53.22 122.72
C VAL A 37 -94.84 54.51 123.33
N CYS A 38 -95.97 54.38 124.01
CA CYS A 38 -96.48 55.46 124.85
C CYS A 38 -95.73 55.49 126.18
N THR A 39 -95.24 56.68 126.53
CA THR A 39 -94.63 56.96 127.84
C THR A 39 -95.24 58.22 128.41
N ARG A 40 -95.22 58.40 129.73
CA ARG A 40 -95.64 59.66 130.33
C ARG A 40 -94.54 60.70 130.17
N SER A 41 -94.90 61.86 129.63
CA SER A 41 -94.01 63.02 129.57
C SER A 41 -93.62 63.44 130.98
N SER A 42 -92.31 63.58 131.22
CA SER A 42 -91.77 63.95 132.53
C SER A 42 -92.15 65.37 132.99
N THR A 43 -92.69 66.21 132.10
CA THR A 43 -93.02 67.62 132.38
C THR A 43 -94.48 67.87 132.70
N ASN A 44 -95.40 67.11 132.14
CA ASN A 44 -96.84 67.36 132.25
C ASN A 44 -97.70 66.08 132.31
N ASN A 45 -97.08 64.91 132.47
CA ASN A 45 -97.73 63.59 132.48
C ASN A 45 -98.61 63.29 131.25
N ALA A 46 -98.53 64.08 130.18
CA ALA A 46 -99.24 63.82 128.92
C ALA A 46 -98.63 62.60 128.21
N PRO A 47 -99.41 61.87 127.37
CA PRO A 47 -98.87 60.77 126.58
C PRO A 47 -97.81 61.30 125.59
N LYS A 48 -96.61 60.72 125.65
CA LYS A 48 -95.50 60.96 124.73
C LYS A 48 -95.23 59.68 123.94
N CYS A 49 -95.44 59.77 122.64
CA CYS A 49 -95.21 58.67 121.70
C CYS A 49 -93.77 58.72 121.19
N THR A 50 -93.02 57.63 121.30
CA THR A 50 -91.70 57.47 120.65
C THR A 50 -91.73 56.19 119.83
N CYS A 51 -91.27 56.25 118.57
CA CYS A 51 -91.25 55.07 117.72
C CYS A 51 -90.37 53.97 118.31
N LYS A 52 -90.83 52.71 118.19
CA LYS A 52 -90.04 51.53 118.55
C LYS A 52 -88.75 51.48 117.71
N PRO A 53 -87.66 50.84 118.19
CA PRO A 53 -86.45 50.64 117.39
C PRO A 53 -86.79 50.09 116.00
N GLY A 54 -86.17 50.63 114.95
CA GLY A 54 -86.49 50.30 113.56
C GLY A 54 -87.64 51.10 112.92
N TYR A 55 -88.35 51.93 113.68
CA TYR A 55 -89.38 52.81 113.14
C TYR A 55 -88.96 54.27 113.27
N THR A 56 -89.22 55.07 112.23
CA THR A 56 -88.98 56.51 112.23
C THR A 56 -90.30 57.27 112.26
N ASN A 57 -90.32 58.40 112.96
CA ASN A 57 -91.47 59.28 112.94
C ASN A 57 -91.52 60.02 111.59
N VAL A 58 -92.58 59.78 110.82
CA VAL A 58 -92.87 60.51 109.57
C VAL A 58 -94.00 61.53 109.73
N GLY A 59 -94.60 61.61 110.92
CA GLY A 59 -95.63 62.58 111.28
C GLY A 59 -95.07 63.83 111.96
N CYS A 60 -95.96 64.71 112.42
CA CYS A 60 -95.60 65.91 113.18
C CYS A 60 -95.41 65.59 114.67
N THR A 61 -94.76 66.48 115.43
CA THR A 61 -94.50 66.27 116.87
C THR A 61 -95.76 66.02 117.70
N SER A 62 -96.91 66.56 117.29
CA SER A 62 -98.21 66.37 117.94
C SER A 62 -99.00 65.14 117.46
N ASN A 63 -98.57 64.48 116.38
CA ASN A 63 -99.20 63.28 115.82
C ASN A 63 -98.11 62.36 115.26
N VAL A 64 -97.53 61.55 116.15
CA VAL A 64 -96.42 60.65 115.83
C VAL A 64 -96.94 59.48 115.00
N VAL A 65 -96.46 59.36 113.77
CA VAL A 65 -96.76 58.27 112.85
C VAL A 65 -95.47 57.49 112.62
N CYS A 66 -95.44 56.24 113.07
CA CYS A 66 -94.23 55.42 113.07
C CYS A 66 -94.23 54.48 111.87
N LYS A 67 -93.45 54.83 110.85
CA LYS A 67 -93.25 54.00 109.67
C LYS A 67 -91.92 53.26 109.80
N ASP A 68 -91.88 52.04 109.27
CA ASP A 68 -90.65 51.27 109.14
C ASP A 68 -89.55 52.14 108.50
N SER A 69 -88.43 52.27 109.21
CA SER A 69 -87.31 53.12 108.79
C SER A 69 -86.71 52.66 107.47
N CYS A 70 -86.73 51.37 107.13
CA CYS A 70 -86.24 50.88 105.84
C CYS A 70 -87.12 51.30 104.67
N LEU A 71 -88.41 51.53 104.90
CA LEU A 71 -89.35 52.06 103.90
C LEU A 71 -89.28 53.58 103.72
N VAL A 72 -88.41 54.25 104.49
CA VAL A 72 -88.22 55.70 104.47
C VAL A 72 -86.74 55.99 104.22
N ASN A 73 -86.41 56.52 103.04
CA ASN A 73 -85.03 56.85 102.65
C ASN A 73 -84.03 55.67 102.87
N ASN A 74 -84.47 54.42 102.61
CA ASN A 74 -83.68 53.21 102.79
C ASN A 74 -83.04 53.10 104.19
N GLY A 75 -83.69 53.59 105.25
CA GLY A 75 -83.15 53.60 106.61
C GLY A 75 -81.86 54.42 106.79
N GLY A 76 -81.53 55.31 105.85
CA GLY A 76 -80.24 56.02 105.83
C GLY A 76 -79.09 55.21 105.23
N CYS A 77 -79.35 54.00 104.73
CA CYS A 77 -78.38 53.20 104.01
C CYS A 77 -78.07 53.81 102.63
N GLU A 78 -76.80 53.79 102.25
CA GLU A 78 -76.38 54.26 100.93
C GLU A 78 -76.96 53.43 99.76
N LYS A 79 -76.79 53.92 98.53
CA LYS A 79 -77.42 53.35 97.31
C LYS A 79 -77.08 51.88 97.02
N ASN A 80 -75.91 51.40 97.48
CA ASN A 80 -75.43 50.03 97.25
C ASN A 80 -75.67 49.11 98.44
N ALA A 81 -76.35 49.59 99.48
CA ALA A 81 -76.76 48.82 100.64
C ALA A 81 -78.28 48.57 100.64
N ILE A 82 -78.68 47.45 101.20
CA ILE A 82 -80.05 47.06 101.50
C ILE A 82 -80.29 47.35 102.98
N CYS A 83 -81.37 48.07 103.27
CA CYS A 83 -81.82 48.24 104.64
C CYS A 83 -82.52 46.97 105.14
N SER A 84 -82.19 46.56 106.35
CA SER A 84 -82.81 45.45 107.06
C SER A 84 -82.94 45.77 108.55
N HIS A 85 -83.74 44.99 109.28
CA HIS A 85 -83.78 45.07 110.74
C HIS A 85 -82.85 44.04 111.35
N ASP A 86 -82.05 44.45 112.35
CA ASP A 86 -81.28 43.50 113.14
C ASP A 86 -82.24 42.56 113.89
N PRO A 87 -82.12 41.22 113.75
CA PRO A 87 -83.06 40.28 114.38
C PRO A 87 -83.11 40.36 115.91
N LYS A 88 -82.09 40.95 116.56
CA LYS A 88 -81.99 41.03 118.03
C LYS A 88 -82.48 42.37 118.58
N SER A 89 -82.06 43.49 117.99
CA SER A 89 -82.41 44.84 118.49
C SER A 89 -83.57 45.50 117.74
N ASN A 90 -83.97 44.95 116.59
CA ASN A 90 -84.88 45.56 115.62
C ASN A 90 -84.40 46.90 115.04
N GLU A 91 -83.15 47.30 115.31
CA GLU A 91 -82.57 48.51 114.78
C GLU A 91 -82.25 48.38 113.28
N VAL A 92 -82.15 49.53 112.60
CA VAL A 92 -81.78 49.56 111.18
C VAL A 92 -80.34 49.07 110.99
N LYS A 93 -80.16 48.12 110.09
CA LYS A 93 -78.88 47.56 109.67
C LYS A 93 -78.76 47.60 108.15
N CYS A 94 -77.69 48.22 107.68
CA CYS A 94 -77.35 48.29 106.26
C CYS A 94 -76.46 47.10 105.88
N ILE A 95 -76.85 46.36 104.84
CA ILE A 95 -76.09 45.21 104.32
C ILE A 95 -75.79 45.47 102.86
N CYS A 96 -74.53 45.32 102.43
CA CYS A 96 -74.19 45.53 101.03
C CYS A 96 -74.96 44.57 100.11
N LYS A 97 -75.41 45.11 98.98
CA LYS A 97 -75.96 44.30 97.88
C LYS A 97 -74.93 43.27 97.43
N ARG A 98 -75.37 42.13 96.91
CA ARG A 98 -74.46 41.13 96.30
C ARG A 98 -73.54 41.79 95.28
N GLY A 99 -72.28 41.36 95.24
CA GLY A 99 -71.23 41.99 94.44
C GLY A 99 -70.57 43.23 95.06
N PHE A 100 -71.07 43.75 96.19
CA PHE A 100 -70.44 44.86 96.91
C PHE A 100 -69.92 44.38 98.27
N THR A 101 -68.73 44.86 98.65
CA THR A 101 -68.09 44.53 99.92
C THR A 101 -68.09 45.77 100.81
N ASN A 102 -68.41 45.59 102.10
CA ASN A 102 -68.31 46.67 103.08
C ASN A 102 -66.83 46.97 103.37
N THR A 103 -66.36 48.14 102.96
CA THR A 103 -65.01 48.67 103.24
C THR A 103 -65.00 49.69 104.38
N GLY A 104 -66.18 50.01 104.94
CA GLY A 104 -66.34 50.93 106.07
C GLY A 104 -66.09 50.25 107.42
N THR A 105 -66.37 50.99 108.50
CA THR A 105 -66.32 50.47 109.88
C THR A 105 -67.65 49.82 110.27
N GLU A 106 -67.72 49.15 111.41
CA GLU A 106 -68.96 48.49 111.88
C GLU A 106 -70.15 49.46 112.02
N SER A 107 -69.89 50.75 112.28
CA SER A 107 -70.93 51.78 112.44
C SER A 107 -71.26 52.55 111.15
N VAL A 108 -70.46 52.39 110.08
CA VAL A 108 -70.66 53.09 108.79
C VAL A 108 -70.48 52.09 107.65
N THR A 109 -71.60 51.69 107.04
CA THR A 109 -71.57 50.82 105.87
C THR A 109 -71.11 51.62 104.64
N ASN A 110 -70.03 51.15 103.99
CA ASN A 110 -69.52 51.68 102.73
C ASN A 110 -69.29 50.51 101.74
N CYS A 111 -70.20 50.33 100.81
CA CYS A 111 -70.35 49.24 99.88
C CYS A 111 -69.64 49.61 98.58
N THR A 112 -68.38 49.20 98.52
CA THR A 112 -67.54 49.34 97.34
C THR A 112 -67.71 48.13 96.43
N ASP A 113 -67.69 48.36 95.12
CA ASP A 113 -67.74 47.28 94.12
C ASP A 113 -66.59 46.30 94.38
N SER A 114 -66.92 45.03 94.58
CA SER A 114 -65.93 44.00 94.91
C SER A 114 -64.93 43.78 93.79
N CYS A 115 -65.27 44.07 92.52
CA CYS A 115 -64.34 44.00 91.40
C CYS A 115 -63.20 45.03 91.48
N LEU A 116 -63.41 46.15 92.17
CA LEU A 116 -62.37 47.16 92.39
C LEU A 116 -61.41 46.78 93.52
N ILE A 117 -61.76 45.77 94.32
CA ILE A 117 -60.98 45.31 95.46
C ILE A 117 -60.40 43.94 95.11
N ASN A 118 -59.08 43.86 94.96
CA ASN A 118 -58.39 42.60 94.64
C ASN A 118 -59.02 41.83 93.46
N ASN A 119 -59.49 42.55 92.42
CA ASN A 119 -60.16 42.00 91.24
C ASN A 119 -61.35 41.06 91.59
N GLY A 120 -62.08 41.32 92.68
CA GLY A 120 -63.18 40.46 93.15
C GLY A 120 -62.75 39.05 93.57
N GLY A 121 -61.46 38.82 93.81
CA GLY A 121 -60.90 37.48 94.04
C GLY A 121 -60.70 36.65 92.76
N CYS A 122 -60.88 37.25 91.58
CA CYS A 122 -60.62 36.60 90.29
C CYS A 122 -59.12 36.41 90.05
N ASP A 123 -58.76 35.36 89.30
CA ASP A 123 -57.41 35.15 88.77
C ASP A 123 -56.89 36.41 88.04
N LYS A 124 -55.58 36.65 88.10
CA LYS A 124 -54.92 37.79 87.41
C LYS A 124 -55.19 37.83 85.89
N ASN A 125 -55.44 36.67 85.28
CA ASN A 125 -55.77 36.49 83.87
C ASN A 125 -57.30 36.46 83.62
N ALA A 126 -58.13 36.72 84.63
CA ALA A 126 -59.55 36.93 84.50
C ALA A 126 -59.91 38.43 84.62
N ALA A 127 -60.97 38.82 83.93
CA ALA A 127 -61.67 40.07 84.14
C ALA A 127 -62.81 39.84 85.14
N CYS A 128 -62.91 40.73 86.13
CA CYS A 128 -64.03 40.76 87.06
C CYS A 128 -65.17 41.60 86.48
N SER A 129 -66.39 41.09 86.58
CA SER A 129 -67.62 41.80 86.24
C SER A 129 -68.74 41.39 87.20
N HIS A 130 -69.87 42.09 87.17
CA HIS A 130 -71.08 41.63 87.84
C HIS A 130 -71.86 40.67 86.95
N ASP A 131 -72.37 39.60 87.54
CA ASP A 131 -73.34 38.74 86.87
C ASP A 131 -74.67 39.48 86.66
N ALA A 132 -75.18 39.48 85.43
CA ALA A 132 -76.37 40.25 85.07
C ALA A 132 -77.65 39.81 85.80
N THR A 133 -77.70 38.59 86.34
CA THR A 133 -78.89 38.02 86.99
C THR A 133 -78.84 38.11 88.50
N THR A 134 -77.67 37.84 89.09
CA THR A 134 -77.48 37.78 90.55
C THR A 134 -76.81 39.02 91.14
N ASN A 135 -76.26 39.88 90.28
CA ASN A 135 -75.38 41.01 90.60
C ASN A 135 -74.10 40.61 91.36
N ASP A 136 -73.81 39.31 91.48
CA ASP A 136 -72.64 38.82 92.20
C ASP A 136 -71.36 38.95 91.37
N VAL A 137 -70.20 38.78 92.02
CA VAL A 137 -68.91 38.78 91.33
C VAL A 137 -68.84 37.61 90.35
N ARG A 138 -68.48 37.92 89.10
CA ARG A 138 -68.28 36.97 88.01
C ARG A 138 -66.90 37.17 87.41
N CYS A 139 -66.09 36.11 87.47
CA CYS A 139 -64.77 36.07 86.86
C CYS A 139 -64.84 35.43 85.48
N THR A 140 -64.41 36.14 84.44
CA THR A 140 -64.33 35.58 83.08
C THR A 140 -62.89 35.66 82.60
N CYS A 141 -62.33 34.53 82.12
CA CYS A 141 -60.96 34.53 81.62
C CYS A 141 -60.81 35.50 80.44
N LYS A 142 -59.71 36.26 80.44
CA LYS A 142 -59.34 37.13 79.32
C LYS A 142 -59.08 36.28 78.08
N THR A 143 -59.25 36.87 76.90
CA THR A 143 -59.00 36.20 75.62
C THR A 143 -57.61 35.57 75.60
N GLY A 144 -57.52 34.31 75.18
CA GLY A 144 -56.28 33.51 75.19
C GLY A 144 -56.05 32.69 76.47
N TYR A 145 -56.98 32.73 77.43
CA TYR A 145 -56.98 31.89 78.62
C TYR A 145 -58.30 31.13 78.73
N VAL A 146 -58.24 29.91 79.26
CA VAL A 146 -59.41 29.06 79.49
C VAL A 146 -59.55 28.77 80.99
N ASN A 147 -60.78 28.66 81.46
CA ASN A 147 -61.02 28.31 82.86
C ASN A 147 -60.69 26.82 83.07
N THR A 148 -59.70 26.57 83.91
CA THR A 148 -59.25 25.24 84.32
C THR A 148 -59.62 24.91 85.78
N GLY A 149 -60.20 25.87 86.49
CA GLY A 149 -60.70 25.69 87.85
C GLY A 149 -62.17 25.31 87.90
N SER A 150 -62.75 25.32 89.09
CA SER A 150 -64.20 25.14 89.29
C SER A 150 -64.99 26.42 88.98
N ASN A 151 -66.32 26.32 88.89
CA ASN A 151 -67.18 27.50 88.72
C ASN A 151 -67.07 28.52 89.88
N SER A 152 -66.67 28.07 91.07
CA SER A 152 -66.50 28.91 92.26
C SER A 152 -65.07 29.44 92.43
N THR A 153 -64.10 28.89 91.70
CA THR A 153 -62.68 29.27 91.75
C THR A 153 -62.12 29.29 90.33
N VAL A 154 -62.37 30.39 89.62
CA VAL A 154 -61.92 30.55 88.23
C VAL A 154 -60.40 30.63 88.20
N VAL A 155 -59.76 29.68 87.51
CA VAL A 155 -58.31 29.62 87.29
C VAL A 155 -58.05 29.70 85.80
N CYS A 156 -57.42 30.79 85.37
CA CYS A 156 -57.27 31.11 83.95
C CYS A 156 -55.88 30.70 83.45
N THR A 157 -55.84 29.55 82.78
CA THR A 157 -54.61 28.96 82.22
C THR A 157 -54.49 29.28 80.74
N ASP A 158 -53.28 29.51 80.26
CA ASP A 158 -53.00 29.77 78.84
C ASP A 158 -53.60 28.66 77.97
N ILE A 159 -54.38 29.04 76.95
CA ILE A 159 -55.09 28.11 76.07
C ILE A 159 -54.16 27.06 75.44
N CYS A 160 -52.90 27.42 75.12
CA CYS A 160 -51.95 26.49 74.52
C CYS A 160 -51.34 25.49 75.53
N LYS A 161 -51.50 25.73 76.84
CA LYS A 161 -51.03 24.80 77.89
C LYS A 161 -52.07 23.74 78.24
N VAL A 162 -53.31 23.92 77.80
CA VAL A 162 -54.41 22.98 77.99
C VAL A 162 -54.67 22.29 76.66
N ASN A 163 -54.56 20.96 76.62
CA ASN A 163 -54.80 20.15 75.41
C ASN A 163 -54.13 20.68 74.13
N ASN A 164 -52.95 21.33 74.23
CA ASN A 164 -52.28 21.98 73.12
C ASN A 164 -53.18 22.97 72.34
N GLY A 165 -54.08 23.70 73.03
CA GLY A 165 -55.03 24.62 72.39
C GLY A 165 -55.97 23.96 71.38
N ASP A 166 -56.30 22.68 71.59
CA ASP A 166 -57.06 21.82 70.67
C ASP A 166 -56.40 21.64 69.29
N CYS A 167 -55.11 21.93 69.18
CA CYS A 167 -54.32 21.67 67.99
C CYS A 167 -54.06 20.18 67.80
N ASP A 168 -53.87 19.76 66.54
CA ASP A 168 -53.41 18.42 66.19
C ASP A 168 -52.14 18.03 66.97
N VAL A 169 -51.96 16.74 67.26
CA VAL A 169 -50.77 16.22 67.95
C VAL A 169 -49.46 16.53 67.20
N ASN A 170 -49.54 16.67 65.88
CA ASN A 170 -48.44 17.06 65.00
C ASN A 170 -48.41 18.57 64.73
N ALA A 171 -49.18 19.38 65.47
CA ALA A 171 -49.12 20.83 65.45
C ALA A 171 -48.53 21.40 66.75
N VAL A 172 -48.08 22.65 66.67
CA VAL A 172 -47.68 23.47 67.81
C VAL A 172 -48.70 24.58 67.97
N CYS A 173 -49.21 24.74 69.19
CA CYS A 173 -50.07 25.87 69.55
C CYS A 173 -49.22 27.12 69.84
N SER A 174 -49.68 28.24 69.31
CA SER A 174 -49.19 29.58 69.65
C SER A 174 -50.37 30.53 69.81
N ARG A 175 -50.17 31.67 70.46
CA ARG A 175 -51.20 32.71 70.53
C ARG A 175 -51.00 33.71 69.39
N ASP A 176 -52.09 34.07 68.74
CA ASP A 176 -52.13 35.19 67.82
C ASP A 176 -51.77 36.48 68.56
N SER A 177 -50.84 37.26 68.01
CA SER A 177 -50.34 38.49 68.65
C SER A 177 -51.37 39.63 68.71
N THR A 178 -52.43 39.56 67.90
CA THR A 178 -53.47 40.59 67.79
C THR A 178 -54.75 40.22 68.54
N THR A 179 -55.19 38.96 68.42
CA THR A 179 -56.45 38.47 68.99
C THR A 179 -56.25 37.65 70.27
N ASN A 180 -55.01 37.25 70.59
CA ASN A 180 -54.68 36.28 71.65
C ASN A 180 -55.37 34.91 71.51
N GLN A 181 -55.97 34.59 70.37
CA GLN A 181 -56.59 33.29 70.12
C GLN A 181 -55.53 32.21 69.85
N ALA A 182 -55.88 30.94 70.06
CA ALA A 182 -55.02 29.82 69.73
C ALA A 182 -54.87 29.68 68.21
N ILE A 183 -53.62 29.60 67.75
CA ILE A 183 -53.23 29.28 66.38
C ILE A 183 -52.45 27.96 66.41
N CYS A 184 -52.90 27.03 65.58
CA CYS A 184 -52.24 25.75 65.37
C CYS A 184 -51.38 25.81 64.12
N THR A 185 -50.09 25.50 64.23
CA THR A 185 -49.18 25.39 63.07
C THR A 185 -48.57 24.01 63.03
N CYS A 186 -48.69 23.32 61.89
CA CYS A 186 -48.11 21.98 61.73
C CYS A 186 -46.59 22.00 61.95
N LYS A 187 -46.08 20.96 62.61
CA LYS A 187 -44.65 20.71 62.77
C LYS A 187 -44.01 20.50 61.39
N PRO A 188 -42.71 20.80 61.22
CA PRO A 188 -41.99 20.52 59.98
C PRO A 188 -42.17 19.05 59.55
N GLY A 189 -42.47 18.84 58.26
CA GLY A 189 -42.76 17.52 57.70
C GLY A 189 -44.25 17.16 57.61
N TYR A 190 -45.14 18.03 58.10
CA TYR A 190 -46.58 17.88 58.01
C TYR A 190 -47.21 19.05 57.26
N ALA A 191 -48.26 18.77 56.51
CA ALA A 191 -49.07 19.75 55.81
C ALA A 191 -50.46 19.84 56.45
N ASP A 192 -51.02 21.05 56.52
CA ASP A 192 -52.39 21.24 56.98
C ASP A 192 -53.38 20.77 55.90
N THR A 193 -54.10 19.71 56.22
CA THR A 193 -55.18 19.13 55.42
C THR A 193 -56.56 19.33 56.07
N GLY A 194 -56.61 20.15 57.11
CA GLY A 194 -57.81 20.43 57.87
C GLY A 194 -58.79 21.36 57.16
N SER A 195 -59.82 21.77 57.90
CA SER A 195 -60.74 22.82 57.48
C SER A 195 -60.40 24.14 58.16
N LYS A 196 -61.01 25.25 57.75
CA LYS A 196 -60.80 26.58 58.38
C LYS A 196 -61.03 26.60 59.90
N SER A 197 -61.78 25.64 60.43
CA SER A 197 -62.12 25.56 61.85
C SER A 197 -61.28 24.55 62.64
N ARG A 198 -60.48 23.71 61.97
CA ARG A 198 -59.64 22.70 62.62
C ARG A 198 -58.47 22.32 61.73
N VAL A 199 -57.25 22.59 62.23
CA VAL A 199 -55.99 22.16 61.61
C VAL A 199 -55.82 20.66 61.79
N ILE A 200 -55.50 19.96 60.70
CA ILE A 200 -55.19 18.52 60.71
C ILE A 200 -53.84 18.36 60.02
N CYS A 201 -52.85 17.83 60.72
CA CYS A 201 -51.48 17.77 60.23
C CYS A 201 -51.16 16.37 59.70
N THR A 202 -51.19 16.23 58.38
CA THR A 202 -50.90 14.97 57.68
C THR A 202 -49.47 14.98 57.15
N PRO A 203 -48.72 13.86 57.20
CA PRO A 203 -47.37 13.80 56.63
C PRO A 203 -47.32 14.36 55.21
N ILE A 204 -46.37 15.24 54.92
CA ILE A 204 -46.31 15.99 53.66
C ILE A 204 -46.29 15.09 52.42
N CYS A 205 -45.64 13.92 52.49
CA CYS A 205 -45.57 12.97 51.39
C CYS A 205 -46.89 12.23 51.12
N GLU A 206 -47.83 12.20 52.07
CA GLU A 206 -49.17 11.62 51.87
C GLU A 206 -50.11 12.63 51.19
N VAL A 207 -49.78 13.93 51.26
CA VAL A 207 -50.57 15.00 50.66
C VAL A 207 -50.01 15.33 49.29
N LYS A 208 -50.72 14.93 48.23
CA LYS A 208 -50.30 15.15 46.82
C LYS A 208 -48.84 14.73 46.56
N ASN A 209 -48.39 13.63 47.17
CA ASN A 209 -47.02 13.12 47.07
C ASN A 209 -45.94 14.16 47.44
N GLY A 210 -46.20 15.07 48.38
CA GLY A 210 -45.30 16.16 48.76
C GLY A 210 -44.97 17.13 47.62
N GLY A 211 -45.80 17.19 46.58
CA GLY A 211 -45.54 17.96 45.36
C GLY A 211 -44.62 17.26 44.36
N CYS A 212 -44.19 16.01 44.62
CA CYS A 212 -43.39 15.23 43.71
C CYS A 212 -44.21 14.73 42.51
N HIS A 213 -43.56 14.58 41.35
CA HIS A 213 -44.14 13.95 40.17
C HIS A 213 -44.74 12.56 40.48
N ALA A 214 -45.75 12.11 39.72
CA ALA A 214 -46.42 10.83 39.96
C ALA A 214 -45.48 9.61 39.90
N ASN A 215 -44.44 9.70 39.07
CA ASN A 215 -43.38 8.68 38.94
C ASN A 215 -42.16 8.96 39.85
N ALA A 216 -42.31 9.81 40.86
CA ALA A 216 -41.30 10.04 41.90
C ALA A 216 -41.80 9.54 43.26
N THR A 217 -40.85 9.15 44.10
CA THR A 217 -41.04 8.85 45.51
C THR A 217 -40.72 10.10 46.32
N CYS A 218 -41.65 10.50 47.19
CA CYS A 218 -41.43 11.56 48.16
C CYS A 218 -40.76 11.01 49.42
N SER A 219 -39.82 11.78 49.96
CA SER A 219 -39.22 11.54 51.26
C SER A 219 -39.04 12.87 52.01
N TYR A 220 -39.16 12.84 53.32
CA TYR A 220 -38.90 14.01 54.17
C TYR A 220 -37.76 13.70 55.13
N SER A 221 -36.77 14.58 55.17
CA SER A 221 -35.64 14.47 56.10
C SER A 221 -35.90 15.34 57.33
N ALA A 222 -36.06 14.71 58.50
CA ALA A 222 -36.25 15.43 59.77
C ALA A 222 -35.02 16.27 60.15
N THR A 223 -33.81 15.85 59.74
CA THR A 223 -32.55 16.56 60.03
C THR A 223 -32.44 17.85 59.21
N SER A 224 -32.61 17.77 57.89
CA SER A 224 -32.49 18.92 57.00
C SER A 224 -33.78 19.74 56.86
N LYS A 225 -34.92 19.19 57.31
CA LYS A 225 -36.27 19.74 57.15
C LYS A 225 -36.68 19.96 55.69
N VAL A 226 -36.16 19.15 54.78
CA VAL A 226 -36.39 19.26 53.33
C VAL A 226 -37.18 18.05 52.82
N VAL A 227 -38.10 18.30 51.88
CA VAL A 227 -38.75 17.27 51.06
C VAL A 227 -37.88 16.97 49.84
N THR A 228 -37.61 15.70 49.59
CA THR A 228 -36.83 15.23 48.45
C THR A 228 -37.66 14.29 47.58
N CYS A 229 -37.76 14.64 46.30
CA CYS A 229 -38.40 13.84 45.28
C CYS A 229 -37.34 13.06 44.49
N THR A 230 -37.45 11.73 44.45
CA THR A 230 -36.54 10.89 43.67
C THR A 230 -37.34 10.08 42.66
N CYS A 231 -36.96 10.10 41.38
CA CYS A 231 -37.65 9.30 40.38
C CYS A 231 -37.61 7.80 40.74
N LYS A 232 -38.74 7.12 40.55
CA LYS A 232 -38.84 5.67 40.73
C LYS A 232 -37.93 4.96 39.73
N THR A 233 -37.53 3.73 40.04
CA THR A 233 -36.75 2.88 39.14
C THR A 233 -37.38 2.82 37.75
N GLY A 234 -36.58 3.04 36.71
CA GLY A 234 -37.04 3.12 35.32
C GLY A 234 -37.43 4.53 34.84
N PHE A 235 -37.32 5.55 35.69
CA PHE A 235 -37.57 6.94 35.29
C PHE A 235 -36.36 7.81 35.58
N THR A 236 -36.14 8.81 34.72
CA THR A 236 -35.03 9.76 34.82
C THR A 236 -35.56 11.15 35.12
N ASN A 237 -34.89 11.89 36.01
CA ASN A 237 -35.23 13.30 36.25
C ASN A 237 -34.87 14.13 35.02
N THR A 238 -35.88 14.66 34.33
CA THR A 238 -35.75 15.60 33.21
C THR A 238 -36.03 17.05 33.63
N GLY A 239 -36.41 17.27 34.89
CA GLY A 239 -36.66 18.59 35.46
C GLY A 239 -35.45 19.20 36.17
N SER A 240 -35.73 20.15 37.06
CA SER A 240 -34.70 20.75 37.92
C SER A 240 -34.57 19.98 39.25
N ALA A 241 -33.58 20.33 40.06
CA ALA A 241 -33.42 19.78 41.42
C ALA A 241 -34.60 20.12 42.35
N THR A 242 -35.29 21.23 42.12
CA THR A 242 -36.41 21.72 42.94
C THR A 242 -37.79 21.42 42.34
N ASN A 243 -37.86 21.07 41.05
CA ASN A 243 -39.07 20.66 40.35
C ASN A 243 -38.78 19.40 39.53
N VAL A 244 -38.73 18.27 40.23
CA VAL A 244 -38.39 16.96 39.66
C VAL A 244 -39.52 16.50 38.75
N THR A 245 -39.21 16.29 37.47
CA THR A 245 -40.11 15.67 36.49
C THR A 245 -39.50 14.36 36.05
N CYS A 246 -40.26 13.27 36.11
CA CYS A 246 -39.75 11.93 35.84
C CYS A 246 -40.32 11.39 34.54
N ALA A 247 -39.49 11.39 33.50
CA ALA A 247 -39.82 10.77 32.21
C ALA A 247 -39.30 9.33 32.17
N ASP A 248 -39.95 8.50 31.37
CA ASP A 248 -39.50 7.14 31.08
C ASP A 248 -38.03 7.17 30.63
N SER A 249 -37.17 6.42 31.32
CA SER A 249 -35.73 6.43 31.04
C SER A 249 -35.42 5.98 29.62
N CYS A 250 -36.18 5.05 29.02
CA CYS A 250 -35.96 4.61 27.65
C CYS A 250 -36.27 5.70 26.60
N MET A 251 -37.16 6.63 26.92
CA MET A 251 -37.47 7.78 26.05
C MET A 251 -36.40 8.88 26.14
N VAL A 252 -35.58 8.88 27.20
CA VAL A 252 -34.51 9.85 27.43
C VAL A 252 -33.16 9.21 27.09
N LYS A 253 -32.54 9.63 25.98
CA LYS A 253 -31.23 9.13 25.55
C LYS A 253 -31.16 7.59 25.49
N ASN A 254 -32.23 6.93 25.05
CA ASN A 254 -32.33 5.47 24.94
C ASN A 254 -31.98 4.73 26.25
N GLY A 255 -32.31 5.29 27.41
CA GLY A 255 -31.99 4.71 28.73
C GLY A 255 -30.49 4.56 29.01
N GLY A 256 -29.62 5.24 28.26
CA GLY A 256 -28.17 5.03 28.32
C GLY A 256 -27.69 3.78 27.59
N CYS A 257 -28.56 3.09 26.84
CA CYS A 257 -28.20 1.96 26.00
C CYS A 257 -27.36 2.39 24.78
N VAL A 258 -26.40 1.56 24.40
CA VAL A 258 -25.56 1.76 23.20
C VAL A 258 -26.39 1.81 21.91
N ALA A 259 -25.87 2.40 20.83
CA ALA A 259 -26.60 2.67 19.58
C ALA A 259 -27.27 1.43 18.93
N ASN A 260 -26.71 0.24 19.14
CA ASN A 260 -27.23 -1.04 18.64
C ASN A 260 -27.98 -1.88 19.69
N ALA A 261 -28.34 -1.26 20.81
CA ALA A 261 -29.21 -1.84 21.81
C ALA A 261 -30.57 -1.12 21.83
N VAL A 262 -31.60 -1.89 22.13
CA VAL A 262 -32.95 -1.45 22.41
C VAL A 262 -33.08 -1.32 23.93
N CYS A 263 -33.58 -0.17 24.38
CA CYS A 263 -33.96 0.02 25.77
C CYS A 263 -35.32 -0.62 26.04
N SER A 264 -35.43 -1.30 27.17
CA SER A 264 -36.66 -1.89 27.68
C SER A 264 -36.67 -1.85 29.21
N HIS A 265 -37.82 -2.13 29.82
CA HIS A 265 -37.94 -2.25 31.28
C HIS A 265 -37.96 -3.72 31.70
N GLU A 266 -37.16 -4.05 32.71
CA GLU A 266 -37.22 -5.36 33.36
C GLU A 266 -38.57 -5.53 34.07
N LYS A 267 -39.30 -6.62 33.76
CA LYS A 267 -40.67 -6.84 34.25
C LYS A 267 -40.83 -6.81 35.77
N LYS A 268 -39.79 -7.19 36.54
CA LYS A 268 -39.88 -7.31 38.01
C LYS A 268 -39.48 -6.05 38.75
N THR A 269 -38.42 -5.39 38.31
CA THR A 269 -37.81 -4.24 39.02
C THR A 269 -38.13 -2.90 38.37
N ASN A 270 -38.68 -2.92 37.14
CA ASN A 270 -38.82 -1.79 36.24
C ASN A 270 -37.47 -1.13 35.87
N ALA A 271 -36.34 -1.75 36.20
CA ALA A 271 -35.01 -1.24 35.85
C ALA A 271 -34.81 -1.18 34.34
N VAL A 272 -34.04 -0.20 33.90
CA VAL A 272 -33.64 -0.08 32.50
C VAL A 272 -32.79 -1.30 32.12
N GLN A 273 -33.19 -1.97 31.06
CA GLN A 273 -32.52 -3.12 30.48
C GLN A 273 -32.22 -2.86 29.00
N CYS A 274 -30.95 -2.96 28.65
CA CYS A 274 -30.50 -2.83 27.28
C CYS A 274 -30.33 -4.22 26.64
N THR A 275 -31.04 -4.48 25.56
CA THR A 275 -30.90 -5.72 24.78
C THR A 275 -30.43 -5.39 23.38
N CYS A 276 -29.45 -6.12 22.87
CA CYS A 276 -28.97 -5.91 21.51
C CYS A 276 -30.10 -6.09 20.50
N LYS A 277 -30.15 -5.20 19.50
CA LYS A 277 -31.07 -5.33 18.35
C LYS A 277 -30.86 -6.69 17.68
N THR A 278 -31.92 -7.25 17.09
CA THR A 278 -31.81 -8.43 16.21
C THR A 278 -30.68 -8.21 15.20
N GLY A 279 -29.73 -9.15 15.09
CA GLY A 279 -28.48 -8.90 14.37
C GLY A 279 -27.23 -8.95 15.26
N TYR A 280 -27.37 -8.48 16.50
CA TYR A 280 -26.23 -8.17 17.35
C TYR A 280 -26.17 -9.10 18.56
N THR A 281 -24.96 -9.49 18.94
CA THR A 281 -24.69 -10.29 20.14
C THR A 281 -24.08 -9.39 21.21
N ASN A 282 -24.54 -9.55 22.46
CA ASN A 282 -23.92 -8.88 23.60
C ASN A 282 -22.60 -9.59 23.94
N VAL A 283 -21.48 -8.90 23.81
CA VAL A 283 -20.14 -9.38 24.19
C VAL A 283 -19.57 -8.70 25.42
N GLY A 284 -20.39 -7.90 26.12
CA GLY A 284 -20.00 -7.28 27.37
C GLY A 284 -20.02 -8.27 28.54
N ASN A 285 -19.53 -7.80 29.69
CA ASN A 285 -19.29 -8.61 30.90
C ASN A 285 -20.48 -8.64 31.88
N GLY A 286 -21.72 -8.58 31.38
CA GLY A 286 -22.93 -8.57 32.20
C GLY A 286 -23.30 -7.21 32.82
N SER A 287 -22.31 -6.40 33.21
CA SER A 287 -22.54 -5.00 33.66
C SER A 287 -22.50 -3.97 32.53
N THR A 288 -21.92 -4.33 31.39
CA THR A 288 -21.87 -3.50 30.17
C THR A 288 -22.52 -4.26 29.02
N VAL A 289 -23.34 -3.56 28.22
CA VAL A 289 -23.93 -4.12 27.00
C VAL A 289 -23.14 -3.61 25.81
N VAL A 290 -22.42 -4.52 25.15
CA VAL A 290 -21.62 -4.24 23.96
C VAL A 290 -22.19 -5.06 22.82
N CYS A 291 -22.90 -4.40 21.90
CA CYS A 291 -23.58 -5.06 20.80
C CYS A 291 -22.69 -5.09 19.56
N LYS A 292 -22.19 -6.27 19.20
CA LYS A 292 -21.37 -6.51 18.01
C LYS A 292 -22.05 -7.47 17.04
N LEU A 293 -21.75 -7.33 15.76
CA LEU A 293 -22.18 -8.30 14.75
C LEU A 293 -21.41 -9.61 14.91
N ARG A 294 -21.99 -10.73 14.50
CA ARG A 294 -21.39 -12.05 14.69
C ARG A 294 -20.01 -12.18 14.02
N CYS A 295 -19.83 -11.59 12.83
CA CYS A 295 -18.54 -11.59 12.13
C CYS A 295 -17.44 -10.77 12.82
N GLU A 296 -17.80 -9.82 13.70
CA GLU A 296 -16.84 -9.04 14.49
C GLU A 296 -16.33 -9.81 15.72
N ILE A 297 -16.92 -10.98 15.99
CA ILE A 297 -16.63 -11.83 17.13
C ILE A 297 -16.01 -13.12 16.58
N ASN A 298 -14.70 -13.29 16.76
CA ASN A 298 -13.98 -14.48 16.32
C ASN A 298 -14.26 -14.85 14.84
N ASN A 299 -14.32 -13.86 13.94
CA ASN A 299 -14.64 -14.02 12.52
C ASN A 299 -15.96 -14.81 12.27
N GLY A 300 -16.95 -14.69 13.16
CA GLY A 300 -18.21 -15.44 13.08
C GLY A 300 -18.08 -16.95 13.21
N GLY A 301 -16.92 -17.46 13.66
CA GLY A 301 -16.60 -18.88 13.66
C GLY A 301 -16.04 -19.41 12.33
N CYS A 302 -15.79 -18.52 11.35
CA CYS A 302 -15.19 -18.91 10.07
C CYS A 302 -13.70 -19.24 10.23
N HIS A 303 -13.18 -20.13 9.37
CA HIS A 303 -11.75 -20.41 9.28
C HIS A 303 -10.92 -19.13 9.10
N LYS A 304 -9.67 -19.11 9.55
CA LYS A 304 -8.78 -17.93 9.49
C LYS A 304 -8.56 -17.39 8.07
N ASP A 305 -8.65 -18.28 7.08
CA ASP A 305 -8.52 -17.96 5.65
C ASP A 305 -9.88 -17.82 4.94
N ALA A 306 -10.96 -17.71 5.71
CA ALA A 306 -12.30 -17.41 5.23
C ALA A 306 -12.71 -15.96 5.57
N ILE A 307 -13.54 -15.39 4.72
CA ILE A 307 -14.26 -14.14 4.90
C ILE A 307 -15.60 -14.47 5.53
N CYS A 308 -15.92 -13.81 6.64
CA CYS A 308 -17.25 -13.85 7.24
C CYS A 308 -18.12 -12.75 6.63
N THR A 309 -19.30 -13.12 6.15
CA THR A 309 -20.34 -12.20 5.71
C THR A 309 -21.60 -12.40 6.54
N HIS A 310 -22.34 -11.32 6.73
CA HIS A 310 -23.55 -11.32 7.53
C HIS A 310 -24.78 -11.59 6.65
N ASP A 311 -25.59 -12.61 6.99
CA ASP A 311 -26.89 -12.80 6.36
C ASP A 311 -27.94 -11.90 7.02
N ASN A 312 -28.40 -10.88 6.28
CA ASN A 312 -29.37 -9.91 6.77
C ASN A 312 -30.77 -10.51 7.07
N LYS A 313 -31.08 -11.72 6.60
CA LYS A 313 -32.36 -12.40 6.88
C LYS A 313 -32.31 -13.28 8.11
N THR A 314 -31.24 -14.05 8.28
CA THR A 314 -31.13 -15.08 9.33
C THR A 314 -30.23 -14.67 10.49
N ASN A 315 -29.49 -13.56 10.35
CA ASN A 315 -28.43 -13.15 11.28
C ASN A 315 -27.34 -14.23 11.47
N ALA A 316 -27.21 -15.16 10.53
CA ALA A 316 -26.17 -16.17 10.55
C ALA A 316 -24.85 -15.60 9.98
N ALA A 317 -23.74 -16.04 10.56
CA ALA A 317 -22.43 -15.86 9.96
C ALA A 317 -22.30 -16.80 8.76
N LYS A 318 -22.03 -16.26 7.57
CA LYS A 318 -21.80 -17.01 6.34
C LYS A 318 -20.33 -16.91 5.97
N CYS A 319 -19.65 -18.05 5.94
CA CYS A 319 -18.23 -18.14 5.62
C CYS A 319 -17.99 -18.42 4.14
N SER A 320 -17.00 -17.77 3.54
CA SER A 320 -16.52 -18.07 2.18
C SER A 320 -15.01 -17.90 2.13
N CYS A 321 -14.28 -18.81 1.47
CA CYS A 321 -12.83 -18.72 1.40
C CYS A 321 -12.34 -17.43 0.75
N LYS A 322 -11.23 -16.88 1.27
CA LYS A 322 -10.52 -15.77 0.64
C LYS A 322 -10.05 -16.20 -0.74
N THR A 323 -9.87 -15.23 -1.64
CA THR A 323 -9.26 -15.47 -2.96
C THR A 323 -7.95 -16.25 -2.81
N GLY A 324 -7.75 -17.29 -3.64
CA GLY A 324 -6.59 -18.19 -3.58
C GLY A 324 -6.72 -19.37 -2.61
N TYR A 325 -7.84 -19.49 -1.89
CA TYR A 325 -8.16 -20.65 -1.08
C TYR A 325 -9.44 -21.31 -1.58
N ILE A 326 -9.54 -22.63 -1.43
CA ILE A 326 -10.74 -23.41 -1.76
C ILE A 326 -11.31 -24.07 -0.52
N ASP A 327 -12.64 -24.22 -0.51
CA ASP A 327 -13.35 -24.97 0.52
C ASP A 327 -13.08 -26.47 0.32
N THR A 328 -12.54 -27.10 1.37
CA THR A 328 -12.21 -28.53 1.40
C THR A 328 -13.09 -29.32 2.38
N SER A 329 -14.00 -28.65 3.08
CA SER A 329 -14.84 -29.27 4.13
C SER A 329 -16.14 -29.92 3.64
N GLY A 330 -16.51 -29.74 2.36
CA GLY A 330 -17.82 -30.15 1.87
C GLY A 330 -18.96 -29.29 2.45
N CYS A 331 -20.14 -29.31 1.82
CA CYS A 331 -21.25 -28.40 2.11
C CYS A 331 -21.66 -28.40 3.60
N GLY A 332 -21.17 -27.44 4.37
CA GLY A 332 -21.47 -27.28 5.80
C GLY A 332 -21.05 -25.90 6.32
N SER A 333 -21.56 -25.51 7.49
CA SER A 333 -21.32 -24.21 8.13
C SER A 333 -19.89 -24.00 8.65
N ASN A 334 -19.05 -25.05 8.65
CA ASN A 334 -17.64 -25.02 9.03
C ASN A 334 -16.75 -25.09 7.79
N VAL A 335 -16.68 -23.99 7.03
CA VAL A 335 -15.83 -23.88 5.84
C VAL A 335 -14.35 -23.97 6.22
N ILE A 336 -13.66 -25.01 5.75
CA ILE A 336 -12.20 -25.19 5.88
C ILE A 336 -11.53 -24.75 4.57
N CYS A 337 -10.81 -23.64 4.65
CA CYS A 337 -10.12 -23.06 3.51
C CYS A 337 -8.68 -23.57 3.43
N THR A 338 -8.38 -24.30 2.36
CA THR A 338 -7.04 -24.78 2.06
C THR A 338 -6.48 -24.00 0.88
N ASP A 339 -5.18 -23.69 0.95
CA ASP A 339 -4.43 -23.04 -0.14
C ASP A 339 -4.65 -23.82 -1.44
N SER A 340 -5.17 -23.13 -2.47
CA SER A 340 -5.50 -23.74 -3.75
C SER A 340 -4.29 -24.40 -4.41
N CYS A 341 -3.08 -23.86 -4.26
CA CYS A 341 -1.87 -24.46 -4.83
C CYS A 341 -1.50 -25.80 -4.20
N LYS A 342 -1.95 -26.09 -2.97
CA LYS A 342 -1.74 -27.38 -2.32
C LYS A 342 -2.72 -28.46 -2.79
N VAL A 343 -3.82 -28.06 -3.40
CA VAL A 343 -4.86 -28.97 -3.89
C VAL A 343 -4.84 -28.97 -5.42
N ASN A 344 -4.51 -30.12 -6.02
CA ASN A 344 -4.44 -30.29 -7.48
C ASN A 344 -3.60 -29.19 -8.18
N ASN A 345 -2.50 -28.74 -7.55
CA ASN A 345 -1.61 -27.68 -8.05
C ASN A 345 -2.36 -26.39 -8.45
N GLY A 346 -3.45 -26.03 -7.76
CA GLY A 346 -4.29 -24.87 -8.09
C GLY A 346 -4.98 -24.94 -9.46
N GLY A 347 -5.06 -26.14 -10.06
CA GLY A 347 -5.52 -26.33 -11.43
C GLY A 347 -4.45 -26.07 -12.49
N CYS A 348 -3.21 -25.79 -12.09
CA CYS A 348 -2.08 -25.62 -13.01
C CYS A 348 -1.63 -26.99 -13.58
N GLY A 349 -1.32 -27.03 -14.87
CA GLY A 349 -0.79 -28.24 -15.52
C GLY A 349 0.52 -28.73 -14.88
N SER A 350 0.90 -29.98 -15.14
CA SER A 350 2.06 -30.66 -14.51
C SER A 350 3.42 -29.96 -14.73
N ASN A 351 3.56 -29.20 -15.81
CA ASN A 351 4.76 -28.42 -16.14
C ASN A 351 4.67 -26.94 -15.73
N ALA A 352 3.65 -26.58 -14.93
CA ALA A 352 3.47 -25.27 -14.35
C ALA A 352 3.64 -25.29 -12.82
N ILE A 353 4.18 -24.21 -12.29
CA ILE A 353 4.28 -23.89 -10.87
C ILE A 353 3.05 -23.06 -10.51
N CYS A 354 2.33 -23.50 -9.49
CA CYS A 354 1.27 -22.71 -8.89
C CYS A 354 1.84 -21.71 -7.88
N SER A 355 1.40 -20.46 -7.97
CA SER A 355 1.72 -19.39 -7.03
C SER A 355 0.51 -18.46 -6.85
N HIS A 356 0.63 -17.48 -5.95
CA HIS A 356 -0.40 -16.47 -5.74
C HIS A 356 0.06 -15.10 -6.22
N ASP A 357 -0.86 -14.35 -6.84
CA ASP A 357 -0.67 -12.93 -7.13
C ASP A 357 -0.45 -12.15 -5.83
N THR A 358 0.56 -11.27 -5.80
CA THR A 358 0.95 -10.57 -4.58
C THR A 358 -0.06 -9.52 -4.11
N LYS A 359 -1.00 -9.09 -4.97
CA LYS A 359 -2.02 -8.07 -4.65
C LYS A 359 -3.39 -8.66 -4.43
N THR A 360 -3.81 -9.58 -5.30
CA THR A 360 -5.15 -10.15 -5.34
C THR A 360 -5.23 -11.53 -4.71
N TYR A 361 -4.08 -12.17 -4.45
CA TYR A 361 -3.96 -13.54 -3.97
C TYR A 361 -4.60 -14.59 -4.91
N ALA A 362 -4.94 -14.20 -6.14
CA ALA A 362 -5.45 -15.11 -7.16
C ALA A 362 -4.40 -16.16 -7.53
N VAL A 363 -4.86 -17.38 -7.87
CA VAL A 363 -3.97 -18.44 -8.35
C VAL A 363 -3.36 -18.02 -9.69
N ILE A 364 -2.03 -18.10 -9.78
CA ILE A 364 -1.23 -17.89 -10.97
C ILE A 364 -0.51 -19.19 -11.29
N CYS A 365 -0.59 -19.61 -12.55
CA CYS A 365 0.22 -20.70 -13.08
C CYS A 365 1.38 -20.10 -13.88
N THR A 366 2.61 -20.49 -13.59
CA THR A 366 3.80 -20.07 -14.36
C THR A 366 4.55 -21.29 -14.85
N CYS A 367 4.94 -21.32 -16.12
CA CYS A 367 5.68 -22.46 -16.65
C CYS A 367 7.02 -22.64 -15.95
N LYS A 368 7.39 -23.89 -15.66
CA LYS A 368 8.72 -24.25 -15.19
C LYS A 368 9.78 -23.79 -16.19
N THR A 369 11.01 -23.55 -15.74
CA THR A 369 12.15 -23.23 -16.61
C THR A 369 12.25 -24.24 -17.76
N GLY A 370 12.47 -23.76 -18.99
CA GLY A 370 12.50 -24.60 -20.20
C GLY A 370 11.14 -24.92 -20.82
N PHE A 371 10.03 -24.40 -20.27
CA PHE A 371 8.71 -24.52 -20.87
C PHE A 371 8.13 -23.14 -21.21
N THR A 372 7.48 -23.04 -22.37
CA THR A 372 6.82 -21.82 -22.86
C THR A 372 5.31 -21.96 -22.71
N ASN A 373 4.65 -20.89 -22.25
CA ASN A 373 3.19 -20.82 -22.24
C ASN A 373 2.67 -20.68 -23.69
N THR A 374 1.93 -21.69 -24.15
CA THR A 374 1.26 -21.72 -25.45
C THR A 374 -0.25 -21.50 -25.36
N GLY A 375 -0.78 -21.32 -24.15
CA GLY A 375 -2.17 -21.02 -23.87
C GLY A 375 -2.45 -19.52 -23.80
N THR A 376 -3.52 -19.14 -23.12
CA THR A 376 -3.85 -17.73 -22.84
C THR A 376 -3.34 -17.31 -21.46
N ASN A 377 -3.43 -16.02 -21.13
CA ASN A 377 -3.11 -15.52 -19.78
C ASN A 377 -4.00 -16.13 -18.68
N THR A 378 -5.17 -16.66 -19.03
CA THR A 378 -6.14 -17.26 -18.10
C THR A 378 -6.16 -18.79 -18.14
N SER A 379 -5.47 -19.41 -19.11
CA SER A 379 -5.38 -20.87 -19.27
C SER A 379 -3.98 -21.21 -19.75
N VAL A 380 -3.06 -21.32 -18.79
CA VAL A 380 -1.63 -21.50 -19.02
C VAL A 380 -1.35 -22.94 -19.48
N VAL A 381 -0.78 -23.11 -20.67
CA VAL A 381 -0.42 -24.41 -21.25
C VAL A 381 1.07 -24.46 -21.51
N CYS A 382 1.81 -25.13 -20.64
CA CYS A 382 3.27 -25.20 -20.70
C CYS A 382 3.75 -26.33 -21.60
N LYS A 383 4.29 -25.98 -22.77
CA LYS A 383 4.97 -26.90 -23.69
C LYS A 383 6.47 -26.69 -23.64
N ASP A 384 7.22 -27.75 -23.94
CA ASP A 384 8.68 -27.68 -24.04
C ASP A 384 9.09 -26.55 -25.00
N SER A 385 9.92 -25.63 -24.51
CA SER A 385 10.33 -24.45 -25.26
C SER A 385 11.06 -24.79 -26.55
N CYS A 386 11.82 -25.89 -26.63
CA CYS A 386 12.50 -26.30 -27.86
C CYS A 386 11.54 -26.77 -28.95
N THR A 387 10.33 -27.22 -28.58
CA THR A 387 9.29 -27.58 -29.55
C THR A 387 8.50 -26.38 -30.08
N VAL A 388 8.62 -25.22 -29.41
CA VAL A 388 7.91 -24.00 -29.74
C VAL A 388 8.90 -22.98 -30.31
N ASN A 389 8.80 -22.68 -31.61
CA ASN A 389 9.70 -21.74 -32.29
C ASN A 389 11.20 -22.04 -32.06
N ASN A 390 11.57 -23.34 -32.01
CA ASN A 390 12.95 -23.81 -31.79
C ASN A 390 13.62 -23.19 -30.54
N GLY A 391 12.86 -22.93 -29.47
CA GLY A 391 13.36 -22.27 -28.26
C GLY A 391 13.87 -20.83 -28.46
N GLY A 392 13.54 -20.21 -29.59
CA GLY A 392 14.11 -18.91 -29.99
C GLY A 392 15.49 -19.01 -30.64
N CYS A 393 16.02 -20.22 -30.87
CA CYS A 393 17.25 -20.39 -31.63
C CYS A 393 17.02 -20.06 -33.11
N GLY A 394 17.95 -19.31 -33.73
CA GLY A 394 17.89 -18.99 -35.17
C GLY A 394 17.86 -20.24 -36.06
N ALA A 395 17.55 -20.10 -37.35
CA ALA A 395 17.34 -21.23 -38.27
C ALA A 395 18.51 -22.25 -38.33
N ASN A 396 19.74 -21.78 -38.08
CA ASN A 396 20.96 -22.60 -38.03
C ASN A 396 21.41 -22.96 -36.61
N GLY A 397 20.57 -22.74 -35.61
CA GLY A 397 20.76 -23.15 -34.23
C GLY A 397 20.02 -24.46 -33.89
N ILE A 398 20.59 -25.22 -32.97
CA ILE A 398 20.03 -26.41 -32.35
C ILE A 398 19.58 -26.02 -30.95
N CYS A 399 18.31 -26.24 -30.65
CA CYS A 399 17.77 -26.04 -29.30
C CYS A 399 17.99 -27.28 -28.44
N SER A 400 18.42 -27.07 -27.21
CA SER A 400 18.60 -28.10 -26.18
C SER A 400 18.34 -27.51 -24.80
N HIS A 401 18.31 -28.35 -23.76
CA HIS A 401 18.20 -27.90 -22.37
C HIS A 401 19.55 -28.05 -21.65
N GLU A 402 19.92 -27.08 -20.82
CA GLU A 402 21.03 -27.22 -19.87
C GLU A 402 20.69 -28.30 -18.83
N CYS A 403 21.66 -29.16 -18.48
CA CYS A 403 21.43 -30.29 -17.59
C CYS A 403 20.97 -29.90 -16.18
N ASP A 404 21.49 -28.78 -15.64
CA ASP A 404 21.26 -28.40 -14.24
C ASP A 404 20.05 -27.49 -14.04
N THR A 405 19.77 -26.62 -15.02
CA THR A 405 18.74 -25.57 -14.89
C THR A 405 17.52 -25.83 -15.78
N TYR A 406 17.62 -26.78 -16.71
CA TYR A 406 16.65 -27.02 -17.78
C TYR A 406 16.38 -25.78 -18.65
N ALA A 407 17.22 -24.75 -18.57
CA ALA A 407 17.10 -23.55 -19.39
C ALA A 407 17.36 -23.87 -20.87
N VAL A 408 16.68 -23.14 -21.76
CA VAL A 408 16.90 -23.26 -23.20
C VAL A 408 18.33 -22.83 -23.54
N LYS A 409 19.04 -23.70 -24.26
CA LYS A 409 20.38 -23.52 -24.78
C LYS A 409 20.38 -23.67 -26.30
N CYS A 410 20.90 -22.66 -26.99
CA CYS A 410 21.11 -22.70 -28.43
C CYS A 410 22.58 -23.01 -28.74
N THR A 411 22.84 -23.96 -29.62
CA THR A 411 24.19 -24.23 -30.17
C THR A 411 24.15 -24.16 -31.69
N CYS A 412 25.22 -23.73 -32.34
CA CYS A 412 25.22 -23.63 -33.80
C CYS A 412 25.43 -24.99 -34.45
N LYS A 413 24.69 -25.25 -35.54
CA LYS A 413 24.91 -26.41 -36.40
C LYS A 413 26.34 -26.38 -36.95
N THR A 414 26.90 -27.56 -37.25
CA THR A 414 28.23 -27.70 -37.87
C THR A 414 28.37 -26.82 -39.11
N GLY A 415 29.49 -26.08 -39.21
CA GLY A 415 29.73 -25.09 -40.28
C GLY A 415 29.32 -23.65 -39.92
N PHE A 416 28.56 -23.45 -38.84
CA PHE A 416 28.17 -22.12 -38.37
C PHE A 416 28.87 -21.79 -37.05
N THR A 417 29.27 -20.53 -36.88
CA THR A 417 29.88 -20.04 -35.65
C THR A 417 28.97 -19.03 -34.97
N ASN A 418 29.05 -18.96 -33.65
CA ASN A 418 28.28 -17.98 -32.89
C ASN A 418 28.94 -16.60 -33.01
N THR A 419 28.25 -15.65 -33.65
CA THR A 419 28.65 -14.24 -33.75
C THR A 419 27.90 -13.34 -32.77
N GLY A 420 26.93 -13.90 -32.04
CA GLY A 420 26.17 -13.21 -31.01
C GLY A 420 26.82 -13.30 -29.62
N SER A 421 26.07 -12.90 -28.59
CA SER A 421 26.52 -13.01 -27.19
C SER A 421 26.17 -14.38 -26.60
N SER A 422 26.70 -14.71 -25.42
CA SER A 422 26.36 -15.95 -24.69
C SER A 422 24.85 -16.11 -24.41
N SER A 423 24.11 -15.00 -24.38
CA SER A 423 22.67 -14.97 -24.09
C SER A 423 21.80 -14.79 -25.35
N ASN A 424 22.41 -14.55 -26.52
CA ASN A 424 21.71 -14.38 -27.79
C ASN A 424 22.58 -14.95 -28.92
N ILE A 425 22.48 -16.26 -29.12
CA ILE A 425 23.31 -17.03 -30.05
C ILE A 425 22.87 -16.73 -31.49
N ILE A 426 23.76 -16.14 -32.28
CA ILE A 426 23.54 -15.86 -33.70
C ILE A 426 24.47 -16.77 -34.50
N CYS A 427 23.89 -17.75 -35.20
CA CYS A 427 24.66 -18.70 -35.99
C CYS A 427 24.89 -18.17 -37.41
N THR A 428 26.08 -17.62 -37.64
CA THR A 428 26.53 -17.11 -38.94
C THR A 428 27.43 -18.15 -39.60
N ASP A 429 27.37 -18.22 -40.93
CA ASP A 429 28.27 -19.05 -41.72
C ASP A 429 29.73 -18.74 -41.33
N SER A 430 30.47 -19.79 -40.97
CA SER A 430 31.84 -19.63 -40.47
C SER A 430 32.79 -19.08 -41.55
N CYS A 431 32.56 -19.36 -42.84
CA CYS A 431 33.40 -18.83 -43.91
C CYS A 431 33.27 -17.31 -44.08
N LEU A 432 32.13 -16.72 -43.68
CA LEU A 432 31.94 -15.27 -43.68
C LEU A 432 32.63 -14.58 -42.49
N VAL A 433 33.02 -15.34 -41.47
CA VAL A 433 33.62 -14.83 -40.24
C VAL A 433 35.08 -15.24 -40.19
N LYS A 434 35.98 -14.26 -40.37
CA LYS A 434 37.45 -14.50 -40.38
C LYS A 434 37.86 -15.64 -41.32
N ASN A 435 37.25 -15.73 -42.51
CA ASN A 435 37.52 -16.76 -43.52
C ASN A 435 37.43 -18.20 -42.99
N GLY A 436 36.56 -18.48 -42.01
CA GLY A 436 36.45 -19.81 -41.38
C GLY A 436 37.68 -20.27 -40.60
N GLY A 437 38.64 -19.36 -40.33
CA GLY A 437 39.94 -19.71 -39.76
C GLY A 437 40.96 -20.21 -40.79
N CYS A 438 40.62 -20.21 -42.08
CA CYS A 438 41.54 -20.53 -43.17
C CYS A 438 42.62 -19.46 -43.33
N ASP A 439 43.80 -19.87 -43.76
CA ASP A 439 44.90 -18.98 -44.14
C ASP A 439 44.44 -17.89 -45.15
N THR A 440 45.08 -16.72 -45.12
CA THR A 440 44.75 -15.59 -46.02
C THR A 440 44.86 -15.96 -47.50
N ASN A 441 45.75 -16.89 -47.84
CA ASN A 441 45.95 -17.44 -49.19
C ASN A 441 45.15 -18.72 -49.44
N ALA A 442 44.23 -19.09 -48.54
CA ALA A 442 43.29 -20.18 -48.71
C ALA A 442 41.85 -19.69 -48.96
N ILE A 443 41.08 -20.50 -49.68
CA ILE A 443 39.64 -20.36 -49.93
C ILE A 443 38.90 -21.18 -48.87
N CYS A 444 37.95 -20.56 -48.17
CA CYS A 444 37.03 -21.24 -47.27
C CYS A 444 35.82 -21.79 -48.02
N SER A 445 35.44 -23.04 -47.72
CA SER A 445 34.28 -23.72 -48.27
C SER A 445 33.67 -24.67 -47.24
N HIS A 446 32.51 -25.27 -47.54
CA HIS A 446 31.90 -26.30 -46.70
C HIS A 446 32.09 -27.69 -47.30
N ASP A 447 32.42 -28.67 -46.46
CA ASP A 447 32.42 -30.08 -46.83
C ASP A 447 31.00 -30.56 -47.14
N SER A 448 30.80 -31.21 -48.29
CA SER A 448 29.48 -31.57 -48.79
C SER A 448 28.75 -32.67 -47.99
N LYS A 449 29.46 -33.40 -47.11
CA LYS A 449 28.87 -34.47 -46.28
C LYS A 449 28.63 -34.05 -44.85
N THR A 450 29.55 -33.27 -44.28
CA THR A 450 29.55 -32.91 -42.86
C THR A 450 29.17 -31.46 -42.60
N ASN A 451 29.13 -30.64 -43.65
CA ASN A 451 29.01 -29.18 -43.60
C ASN A 451 30.13 -28.48 -42.80
N ALA A 452 31.18 -29.20 -42.41
CA ALA A 452 32.33 -28.66 -41.70
C ALA A 452 33.10 -27.67 -42.58
N VAL A 453 33.73 -26.68 -41.96
CA VAL A 453 34.60 -25.72 -42.66
C VAL A 453 35.78 -26.48 -43.27
N LYS A 454 36.04 -26.21 -44.55
CA LYS A 454 37.12 -26.80 -45.34
C LYS A 454 37.88 -25.70 -46.06
N CYS A 455 39.18 -25.66 -45.84
CA CYS A 455 40.10 -24.71 -46.45
C CYS A 455 40.88 -25.35 -47.60
N SER A 456 41.11 -24.61 -48.69
CA SER A 456 41.95 -25.05 -49.81
C SER A 456 42.79 -23.89 -50.36
N CYS A 457 44.09 -24.11 -50.61
CA CYS A 457 44.97 -23.05 -51.10
C CYS A 457 44.52 -22.49 -52.46
N LYS A 458 44.68 -21.17 -52.65
CA LYS A 458 44.52 -20.50 -53.94
C LYS A 458 45.62 -20.99 -54.92
N GLY A 459 45.41 -20.88 -56.22
CA GLY A 459 46.38 -21.31 -57.23
C GLY A 459 47.74 -20.59 -57.11
N GLY A 460 48.84 -21.33 -57.27
CA GLY A 460 50.20 -20.84 -57.04
C GLY A 460 50.67 -20.91 -55.58
N PHE A 461 49.83 -21.45 -54.68
CA PHE A 461 50.19 -21.70 -53.29
C PHE A 461 49.98 -23.17 -52.93
N VAL A 462 50.98 -23.77 -52.28
CA VAL A 462 50.92 -25.13 -51.77
C VAL A 462 50.69 -25.15 -50.27
N ASN A 463 49.96 -26.18 -49.81
CA ASN A 463 49.79 -26.40 -48.38
C ASN A 463 51.09 -26.94 -47.77
N VAL A 464 51.76 -26.12 -46.96
CA VAL A 464 52.93 -26.50 -46.17
C VAL A 464 52.59 -26.81 -44.70
N GLY A 465 51.31 -26.68 -44.32
CA GLY A 465 50.79 -26.97 -42.99
C GLY A 465 50.07 -28.33 -42.88
N CYS A 466 49.33 -28.54 -41.79
CA CYS A 466 48.56 -29.76 -41.57
C CYS A 466 47.28 -29.80 -42.42
N THR A 467 46.78 -31.01 -42.71
CA THR A 467 45.62 -31.24 -43.59
C THR A 467 44.33 -30.54 -43.15
N CYS A 468 44.15 -30.29 -41.85
CA CYS A 468 42.92 -29.68 -41.30
C CYS A 468 42.95 -28.15 -41.24
N ASN A 469 44.13 -27.52 -41.32
CA ASN A 469 44.25 -26.07 -41.44
C ASN A 469 45.44 -25.75 -42.35
N PRO A 470 45.21 -25.68 -43.68
CA PRO A 470 46.27 -25.53 -44.64
C PRO A 470 46.92 -24.16 -44.49
N VAL A 471 48.25 -24.16 -44.38
CA VAL A 471 49.08 -22.95 -44.44
C VAL A 471 49.57 -22.87 -45.86
N CYS A 472 49.17 -21.83 -46.59
CA CYS A 472 49.39 -21.73 -48.02
C CYS A 472 50.63 -20.87 -48.29
N ALA A 473 51.71 -21.50 -48.72
CA ALA A 473 52.98 -20.85 -49.06
C ALA A 473 53.19 -20.81 -50.57
N ASP A 474 53.91 -19.79 -51.02
CA ASP A 474 54.19 -19.53 -52.44
C ASP A 474 54.99 -20.69 -53.07
N GLU A 475 54.50 -21.21 -54.20
CA GLU A 475 55.13 -22.32 -54.94
C GLU A 475 56.48 -21.95 -55.57
N CYS A 476 56.72 -20.70 -56.01
CA CYS A 476 58.00 -20.31 -56.61
C CYS A 476 59.13 -20.18 -55.58
N GLU A 477 58.81 -19.83 -54.34
CA GLU A 477 59.77 -19.77 -53.22
C GLU A 477 60.18 -21.16 -52.71
N ILE A 478 59.43 -22.20 -53.08
CA ILE A 478 59.67 -23.59 -52.69
C ILE A 478 60.15 -24.37 -53.91
N ASN A 479 61.41 -24.80 -53.91
CA ASN A 479 62.00 -25.59 -55.00
C ASN A 479 61.85 -24.95 -56.40
N ASN A 480 61.84 -23.61 -56.50
CA ASN A 480 61.71 -22.87 -57.77
C ASN A 480 60.45 -23.28 -58.56
N GLY A 481 59.33 -23.57 -57.87
CA GLY A 481 58.06 -24.00 -58.49
C GLY A 481 58.20 -25.26 -59.36
N GLU A 482 59.16 -26.13 -59.05
CA GLU A 482 59.51 -27.32 -59.83
C GLU A 482 59.99 -27.02 -61.27
N CYS A 483 60.38 -25.77 -61.55
CA CYS A 483 60.97 -25.40 -62.84
C CYS A 483 62.34 -26.08 -63.04
N GLY A 484 62.54 -26.67 -64.22
CA GLY A 484 63.74 -27.41 -64.58
C GLY A 484 65.04 -26.58 -64.54
N LEU A 485 66.19 -27.26 -64.60
CA LEU A 485 67.50 -26.62 -64.56
C LEU A 485 67.65 -25.60 -65.70
N ASN A 486 68.16 -24.40 -65.38
CA ASN A 486 68.24 -23.23 -66.28
C ASN A 486 66.89 -22.63 -66.70
N ALA A 487 65.80 -22.92 -65.97
CA ALA A 487 64.53 -22.20 -66.05
C ALA A 487 64.31 -21.33 -64.79
N ALA A 488 63.64 -20.19 -64.97
CA ALA A 488 63.21 -19.31 -63.89
C ALA A 488 61.69 -19.46 -63.65
N CYS A 489 61.29 -19.55 -62.37
CA CYS A 489 59.89 -19.57 -61.94
C CYS A 489 59.31 -18.15 -61.87
N SER A 490 58.04 -18.03 -62.26
CA SER A 490 57.25 -16.80 -62.15
C SER A 490 55.76 -17.15 -62.07
N HIS A 491 54.90 -16.21 -61.65
CA HIS A 491 53.46 -16.42 -61.63
C HIS A 491 52.77 -15.76 -62.83
N ASP A 492 51.80 -16.47 -63.41
CA ASP A 492 50.91 -15.91 -64.43
C ASP A 492 50.06 -14.77 -63.82
N PRO A 493 50.07 -13.55 -64.38
CA PRO A 493 49.40 -12.40 -63.77
C PRO A 493 47.86 -12.50 -63.65
N LYS A 494 47.23 -13.44 -64.36
CA LYS A 494 45.76 -13.60 -64.38
C LYS A 494 45.29 -14.76 -63.50
N THR A 495 46.05 -15.84 -63.49
CA THR A 495 45.66 -17.11 -62.85
C THR A 495 46.49 -17.42 -61.61
N ASN A 496 47.58 -16.67 -61.39
CA ASN A 496 48.59 -16.90 -60.37
C ASN A 496 49.27 -18.28 -60.46
N ALA A 497 49.06 -19.02 -61.55
CA ALA A 497 49.67 -20.33 -61.78
C ALA A 497 51.19 -20.18 -61.98
N VAL A 498 51.95 -21.19 -61.55
CA VAL A 498 53.40 -21.25 -61.77
C VAL A 498 53.72 -21.37 -63.27
N VAL A 499 54.65 -20.55 -63.73
CA VAL A 499 55.14 -20.46 -65.11
C VAL A 499 56.67 -20.50 -65.11
N CYS A 500 57.22 -21.49 -65.79
CA CYS A 500 58.65 -21.65 -65.99
C CYS A 500 59.11 -21.03 -67.32
N THR A 501 60.23 -20.33 -67.34
CA THR A 501 60.81 -19.75 -68.57
C THR A 501 62.31 -19.98 -68.65
N CYS A 502 62.84 -20.34 -69.84
CA CYS A 502 64.26 -20.60 -70.00
C CYS A 502 65.10 -19.34 -69.80
N GLN A 503 66.19 -19.48 -69.04
CA GLN A 503 67.17 -18.43 -68.82
C GLN A 503 67.94 -18.11 -70.12
N THR A 504 68.54 -16.92 -70.19
CA THR A 504 69.24 -16.43 -71.39
C THR A 504 70.38 -17.36 -71.84
N GLY A 505 70.46 -17.62 -73.16
CA GLY A 505 71.40 -18.56 -73.75
C GLY A 505 70.85 -19.98 -73.91
N TYR A 506 69.73 -20.30 -73.26
CA TYR A 506 69.03 -21.58 -73.38
C TYR A 506 67.74 -21.41 -74.18
N THR A 507 67.35 -22.46 -74.90
CA THR A 507 66.09 -22.50 -75.63
C THR A 507 65.22 -23.63 -75.09
N ASN A 508 63.90 -23.40 -75.05
CA ASN A 508 62.98 -24.44 -74.64
C ASN A 508 62.91 -25.50 -75.75
N ILE A 509 63.34 -26.72 -75.44
CA ILE A 509 63.23 -27.88 -76.32
C ILE A 509 62.08 -28.81 -75.91
N GLY A 510 61.44 -28.54 -74.78
CA GLY A 510 60.26 -29.27 -74.31
C GLY A 510 58.96 -28.79 -74.97
N THR A 511 57.89 -29.52 -74.72
CA THR A 511 56.52 -29.14 -75.08
C THR A 511 55.78 -28.67 -73.82
N ALA A 512 54.98 -27.61 -73.92
CA ALA A 512 54.21 -27.12 -72.76
C ALA A 512 53.36 -28.26 -72.14
N PRO A 513 53.32 -28.39 -70.80
CA PRO A 513 53.82 -27.46 -69.78
C PRO A 513 55.30 -27.68 -69.37
N ASP A 514 55.95 -28.73 -69.85
CA ASP A 514 57.29 -29.10 -69.43
C ASP A 514 58.35 -28.25 -70.14
N VAL A 515 58.86 -27.24 -69.42
CA VAL A 515 59.92 -26.35 -69.92
C VAL A 515 61.27 -26.99 -69.68
N ILE A 516 61.87 -27.51 -70.76
CA ILE A 516 63.21 -28.15 -70.74
C ILE A 516 64.17 -27.22 -71.47
N CYS A 517 65.12 -26.64 -70.74
CA CYS A 517 66.04 -25.65 -71.27
C CYS A 517 67.35 -26.30 -71.68
N ALA A 518 67.62 -26.33 -72.99
CA ALA A 518 68.88 -26.82 -73.56
C ALA A 518 69.73 -25.67 -74.10
N ASP A 519 71.05 -25.89 -74.10
CA ASP A 519 72.01 -24.96 -74.68
C ASP A 519 71.65 -24.66 -76.14
N SER A 520 71.40 -23.38 -76.43
CA SER A 520 71.01 -22.94 -77.77
C SER A 520 72.06 -23.24 -78.83
N CYS A 521 73.36 -23.23 -78.52
CA CYS A 521 74.41 -23.54 -79.50
C CYS A 521 74.40 -25.00 -79.97
N GLN A 522 73.93 -25.93 -79.13
CA GLN A 522 73.79 -27.34 -79.50
C GLN A 522 72.55 -27.58 -80.36
N VAL A 523 71.56 -26.69 -80.28
CA VAL A 523 70.30 -26.79 -81.01
C VAL A 523 70.34 -25.90 -82.24
N LYS A 524 70.35 -26.50 -83.44
CA LYS A 524 70.42 -25.76 -84.72
C LYS A 524 71.57 -24.73 -84.78
N ASN A 525 72.72 -25.05 -84.17
CA ASN A 525 73.90 -24.18 -84.14
C ASN A 525 73.60 -22.77 -83.58
N GLY A 526 72.65 -22.64 -82.63
CA GLY A 526 72.25 -21.34 -82.07
C GLY A 526 71.64 -20.37 -83.07
N GLY A 527 71.23 -20.84 -84.25
CA GLY A 527 70.81 -19.98 -85.35
C GLY A 527 71.97 -19.35 -86.14
N CYS A 528 73.22 -19.74 -85.88
CA CYS A 528 74.39 -19.30 -86.63
C CYS A 528 74.45 -19.92 -88.03
N ASP A 529 75.00 -19.17 -89.00
CA ASP A 529 75.26 -19.66 -90.36
C ASP A 529 76.12 -20.95 -90.35
N ARG A 530 75.91 -21.84 -91.33
CA ARG A 530 76.61 -23.13 -91.44
C ARG A 530 78.14 -23.02 -91.47
N ASN A 531 78.65 -21.89 -91.97
CA ASN A 531 80.07 -21.58 -92.07
C ASN A 531 80.56 -20.74 -90.88
N ALA A 532 79.71 -20.53 -89.86
CA ALA A 532 80.04 -19.93 -88.58
C ALA A 532 80.03 -20.98 -87.44
N ALA A 533 80.89 -20.79 -86.44
CA ALA A 533 80.89 -21.51 -85.18
C ALA A 533 80.03 -20.74 -84.15
N CYS A 534 79.18 -21.47 -83.42
CA CYS A 534 78.40 -20.95 -82.29
C CYS A 534 79.20 -21.02 -80.99
N SER A 535 79.06 -19.99 -80.16
CA SER A 535 79.68 -19.86 -78.82
C SER A 535 78.80 -19.00 -77.92
N HIS A 536 79.04 -18.98 -76.61
CA HIS A 536 78.35 -18.07 -75.69
C HIS A 536 79.19 -16.82 -75.38
N GLU A 537 78.54 -15.68 -75.28
CA GLU A 537 79.16 -14.44 -74.79
C GLU A 537 79.37 -14.52 -73.28
N ALA A 538 80.61 -14.26 -72.83
CA ALA A 538 81.03 -14.48 -71.44
C ALA A 538 80.27 -13.68 -70.36
N LYS A 539 79.59 -12.58 -70.71
CA LYS A 539 78.89 -11.71 -69.73
C LYS A 539 77.39 -11.93 -69.65
N THR A 540 76.75 -12.21 -70.78
CA THR A 540 75.29 -12.27 -70.92
C THR A 540 74.80 -13.70 -71.13
N ASN A 541 75.72 -14.64 -71.34
CA ASN A 541 75.47 -15.99 -71.81
C ASN A 541 74.71 -16.06 -73.16
N ALA A 542 74.58 -14.94 -73.87
CA ALA A 542 73.89 -14.88 -75.15
C ALA A 542 74.66 -15.63 -76.25
N VAL A 543 73.93 -16.19 -77.21
CA VAL A 543 74.50 -16.89 -78.36
C VAL A 543 75.31 -15.92 -79.25
N LYS A 544 76.52 -16.32 -79.62
CA LYS A 544 77.49 -15.58 -80.44
C LYS A 544 78.05 -16.44 -81.58
N CYS A 545 77.90 -15.97 -82.81
CA CYS A 545 78.37 -16.65 -84.02
C CYS A 545 79.70 -16.06 -84.54
N THR A 546 80.65 -16.88 -85.01
CA THR A 546 81.95 -16.41 -85.58
C THR A 546 82.36 -17.23 -86.82
N CYS A 547 82.77 -16.59 -87.92
CA CYS A 547 83.10 -17.29 -89.18
C CYS A 547 84.33 -18.21 -89.08
N LYS A 548 84.23 -19.40 -89.69
CA LYS A 548 85.31 -20.39 -89.78
C LYS A 548 86.44 -19.91 -90.72
N THR A 549 87.66 -20.40 -90.48
CA THR A 549 88.87 -20.03 -91.25
C THR A 549 88.68 -20.24 -92.76
N GLY A 550 89.06 -19.25 -93.57
CA GLY A 550 88.86 -19.26 -95.03
C GLY A 550 87.57 -18.56 -95.51
N TYR A 551 86.69 -18.17 -94.57
CA TYR A 551 85.47 -17.42 -94.85
C TYR A 551 85.47 -16.08 -94.11
N ARG A 552 84.96 -15.01 -94.72
CA ARG A 552 84.75 -13.70 -94.07
C ARG A 552 83.27 -13.46 -93.74
N ASN A 553 82.98 -12.77 -92.65
CA ASN A 553 81.62 -12.34 -92.33
C ASN A 553 81.15 -11.30 -93.36
N THR A 554 80.11 -11.63 -94.11
CA THR A 554 79.43 -10.78 -95.09
C THR A 554 78.02 -10.40 -94.64
N GLY A 555 77.61 -10.77 -93.43
CA GLY A 555 76.30 -10.45 -92.85
C GLY A 555 76.24 -9.11 -92.09
N THR A 556 75.19 -8.92 -91.27
CA THR A 556 75.00 -7.73 -90.41
C THR A 556 75.49 -7.98 -88.97
N ASN A 557 75.50 -6.94 -88.12
CA ASN A 557 75.89 -7.07 -86.71
C ASN A 557 75.05 -8.08 -85.92
N THR A 558 73.81 -8.37 -86.35
CA THR A 558 72.89 -9.31 -85.68
C THR A 558 72.73 -10.64 -86.41
N THR A 559 73.28 -10.78 -87.63
CA THR A 559 73.25 -12.04 -88.39
C THR A 559 74.59 -12.28 -89.08
N VAL A 560 75.34 -13.27 -88.61
CA VAL A 560 76.65 -13.64 -89.15
C VAL A 560 76.45 -14.56 -90.35
N VAL A 561 76.99 -14.19 -91.53
CA VAL A 561 76.93 -14.96 -92.78
C VAL A 561 78.35 -15.07 -93.34
N CYS A 562 78.85 -16.25 -93.72
CA CYS A 562 80.29 -16.42 -94.04
C CYS A 562 80.56 -16.91 -95.48
N SER A 563 81.40 -16.18 -96.26
CA SER A 563 81.70 -16.41 -97.70
C SER A 563 83.20 -16.49 -98.07
N LEU A 564 83.58 -17.20 -99.16
CA LEU A 564 84.96 -17.56 -99.61
C LEU A 564 85.80 -16.40 -100.25
N ASN A 565 87.14 -16.46 -100.18
CA ASN A 565 88.11 -15.45 -100.67
C ASN A 565 88.73 -15.75 -102.06
N PRO A 566 88.89 -14.79 -103.01
CA PRO A 566 89.51 -15.02 -104.33
C PRO A 566 90.99 -14.58 -104.41
N GLY A 567 91.89 -15.50 -104.79
CA GLY A 567 93.26 -15.20 -105.28
C GLY A 567 94.43 -15.87 -104.54
N ARG A 568 94.84 -17.08 -104.95
CA ARG A 568 96.22 -17.63 -104.93
C ARG A 568 96.25 -19.11 -105.35
N CYS A 569 97.08 -19.45 -106.33
CA CYS A 569 97.39 -20.81 -106.76
C CYS A 569 98.37 -21.50 -105.79
N VAL A 570 98.05 -22.71 -105.33
CA VAL A 570 99.02 -23.75 -104.95
C VAL A 570 98.39 -25.10 -105.30
N ALA A 571 99.08 -25.90 -106.11
CA ALA A 571 98.71 -27.27 -106.41
C ALA A 571 98.87 -28.14 -105.15
N THR A 572 97.84 -28.91 -104.81
CA THR A 572 97.96 -30.05 -103.90
C THR A 572 97.36 -31.27 -104.58
N VAL A 573 98.22 -32.25 -104.79
CA VAL A 573 97.93 -33.62 -105.21
C VAL A 573 96.98 -34.25 -104.18
N ASP A 574 95.94 -34.92 -104.67
CA ASP A 574 95.00 -35.70 -103.87
C ASP A 574 95.76 -36.75 -103.03
N ALA A 575 95.37 -36.88 -101.77
CA ALA A 575 96.10 -37.53 -100.68
C ALA A 575 96.12 -39.07 -100.76
N LYS A 576 96.12 -39.68 -101.95
CA LYS A 576 96.16 -41.14 -102.15
C LYS A 576 97.33 -41.69 -102.95
N GLN A 577 98.28 -40.88 -103.41
CA GLN A 577 99.48 -41.39 -104.12
C GLN A 577 100.74 -40.59 -103.76
N THR A 578 101.44 -40.96 -102.68
CA THR A 578 102.63 -40.24 -102.17
C THR A 578 103.97 -40.95 -102.35
N ASN A 579 104.08 -41.99 -103.20
CA ASN A 579 105.34 -42.77 -103.28
C ASN A 579 106.03 -42.86 -104.64
N VAL A 580 105.96 -41.82 -105.50
CA VAL A 580 106.95 -41.62 -106.58
C VAL A 580 107.22 -40.13 -106.77
N LYS A 581 108.48 -39.69 -106.61
CA LYS A 581 108.95 -38.35 -106.99
C LYS A 581 109.57 -38.42 -108.39
N HIS A 582 108.97 -37.77 -109.38
CA HIS A 582 109.64 -37.49 -110.65
C HIS A 582 110.45 -36.19 -110.49
N THR A 583 111.75 -36.31 -110.24
CA THR A 583 112.63 -35.18 -109.91
C THR A 583 113.14 -34.38 -111.11
N ASP A 584 112.72 -34.70 -112.34
CA ASP A 584 113.31 -34.15 -113.57
C ASP A 584 112.37 -33.31 -114.46
N VAL A 585 111.22 -32.83 -113.96
CA VAL A 585 110.26 -32.10 -114.81
C VAL A 585 110.00 -30.68 -114.31
N LYS A 586 110.64 -29.68 -114.95
CA LYS A 586 110.31 -28.25 -114.85
C LYS A 586 109.23 -27.88 -115.86
N VAL A 587 108.16 -27.26 -115.36
CA VAL A 587 107.07 -26.65 -116.14
C VAL A 587 107.67 -25.70 -117.19
N GLY A 588 107.36 -25.90 -118.48
CA GLY A 588 107.72 -24.95 -119.55
C GLY A 588 108.74 -25.42 -120.60
N SER A 589 109.04 -26.71 -120.74
CA SER A 589 109.89 -27.23 -121.83
C SER A 589 109.13 -28.22 -122.72
N CYS A 590 108.50 -27.72 -123.79
CA CYS A 590 107.82 -28.52 -124.81
C CYS A 590 108.68 -28.67 -126.08
N PRO A 591 108.66 -29.84 -126.76
CA PRO A 591 109.38 -30.04 -128.02
C PRO A 591 108.83 -29.11 -129.12
N PRO A 592 109.69 -28.57 -130.01
CA PRO A 592 109.27 -27.64 -131.06
C PRO A 592 108.27 -28.31 -132.01
N SER A 593 107.09 -27.68 -132.16
CA SER A 593 106.01 -28.17 -133.02
C SER A 593 106.51 -28.39 -134.46
N PRO A 594 106.09 -29.47 -135.15
CA PRO A 594 106.39 -29.67 -136.57
C PRO A 594 105.92 -28.51 -137.47
N THR A 595 104.99 -27.68 -137.01
CA THR A 595 104.51 -26.46 -137.66
C THR A 595 104.12 -25.37 -136.64
N SER A 596 104.56 -24.13 -136.85
CA SER A 596 104.38 -22.98 -135.93
C SER A 596 102.92 -22.54 -135.86
N SER A 597 102.17 -23.00 -134.84
CA SER A 597 100.88 -22.44 -134.31
C SER A 597 99.93 -23.51 -133.73
N ARG A 598 100.41 -24.46 -132.91
CA ARG A 598 99.53 -25.44 -132.24
C ARG A 598 99.79 -25.54 -130.74
N HIS A 599 98.75 -25.80 -129.96
CA HIS A 599 98.82 -25.95 -128.50
C HIS A 599 98.97 -27.42 -128.14
N GLY A 600 100.05 -27.76 -127.43
CA GLY A 600 100.38 -29.13 -127.06
C GLY A 600 99.89 -29.50 -125.67
N TRP A 601 99.45 -30.75 -125.53
CA TRP A 601 98.99 -31.39 -124.30
C TRP A 601 99.83 -32.64 -124.06
N ARG A 602 100.40 -32.79 -122.85
CA ARG A 602 101.27 -33.92 -122.49
C ARG A 602 100.58 -34.81 -121.47
N PHE A 603 100.59 -36.12 -121.74
CA PHE A 603 100.08 -37.17 -120.86
C PHE A 603 101.23 -38.10 -120.48
N VAL A 604 101.31 -38.49 -119.21
CA VAL A 604 102.39 -39.33 -118.65
C VAL A 604 101.75 -40.47 -117.84
N THR A 605 102.30 -41.67 -117.94
CA THR A 605 101.82 -42.82 -117.15
C THR A 605 102.20 -42.67 -115.67
N PRO A 606 101.44 -43.27 -114.73
CA PRO A 606 101.72 -43.17 -113.30
C PRO A 606 103.01 -43.87 -112.86
N ASP A 607 103.51 -44.81 -113.65
CA ASP A 607 104.67 -45.64 -113.37
C ASP A 607 105.56 -45.81 -114.61
N ILE A 608 106.86 -46.01 -114.36
CA ILE A 608 107.92 -46.07 -115.38
C ILE A 608 107.89 -47.36 -116.23
N SER A 609 107.10 -48.36 -115.83
CA SER A 609 106.97 -49.63 -116.56
C SER A 609 105.89 -49.60 -117.65
N SER A 610 104.87 -48.73 -117.50
CA SER A 610 103.68 -48.79 -118.33
C SER A 610 103.80 -48.02 -119.64
N LEU A 611 103.18 -48.55 -120.70
CA LEU A 611 103.30 -48.03 -122.07
C LEU A 611 101.96 -47.51 -122.59
N PHE A 612 101.97 -46.31 -123.18
CA PHE A 612 100.78 -45.80 -123.89
C PHE A 612 100.55 -46.60 -125.18
N VAL A 613 99.38 -47.24 -125.27
CA VAL A 613 98.94 -47.96 -126.47
C VAL A 613 98.10 -47.05 -127.36
N SER A 614 97.16 -46.31 -126.77
CA SER A 614 96.36 -45.32 -127.46
C SER A 614 95.83 -44.26 -126.50
N ILE A 615 95.43 -43.11 -127.04
CA ILE A 615 94.74 -42.06 -126.27
C ILE A 615 93.58 -41.50 -127.10
N ASN A 616 92.50 -41.16 -126.41
CA ASN A 616 91.37 -40.42 -126.96
C ASN A 616 91.04 -39.25 -126.04
N CYS A 617 91.22 -38.02 -126.54
CA CYS A 617 91.00 -36.80 -125.79
C CYS A 617 89.81 -36.03 -126.37
N GLN A 618 88.80 -35.78 -125.56
CA GLN A 618 87.69 -34.90 -125.93
C GLN A 618 87.99 -33.48 -125.43
N PHE A 619 88.18 -32.58 -126.38
CA PHE A 619 88.31 -31.14 -126.10
C PHE A 619 87.01 -30.41 -126.39
N GLU A 620 86.83 -29.26 -125.74
CA GLU A 620 85.62 -28.44 -125.85
C GLU A 620 85.42 -27.89 -127.27
N LYS A 621 86.48 -27.41 -127.94
CA LYS A 621 86.39 -26.81 -129.27
C LYS A 621 86.87 -27.73 -130.38
N ALA A 622 87.97 -28.45 -130.19
CA ALA A 622 88.58 -29.33 -131.20
C ALA A 622 87.86 -30.69 -131.32
N GLY A 623 86.95 -31.00 -130.40
CA GLY A 623 86.27 -32.29 -130.35
C GLY A 623 87.22 -33.43 -129.97
N ASN A 624 86.95 -34.62 -130.48
CA ASN A 624 87.71 -35.83 -130.13
C ASN A 624 89.00 -35.92 -130.95
N VAL A 625 90.14 -35.99 -130.26
CA VAL A 625 91.48 -36.07 -130.84
C VAL A 625 92.16 -37.34 -130.35
N THR A 626 92.44 -38.26 -131.28
CA THR A 626 93.06 -39.57 -131.01
C THR A 626 94.51 -39.69 -131.48
N ARG A 627 95.00 -38.69 -132.23
CA ARG A 627 96.31 -38.76 -132.87
C ARG A 627 97.42 -38.39 -131.88
N MET A 628 98.06 -39.41 -131.32
CA MET A 628 99.24 -39.25 -130.46
C MET A 628 100.52 -39.03 -131.25
N VAL A 629 101.39 -38.18 -130.72
CA VAL A 629 102.80 -38.11 -131.08
C VAL A 629 103.58 -38.74 -129.94
N GLN A 630 104.06 -39.96 -130.15
CA GLN A 630 104.91 -40.68 -129.18
C GLN A 630 106.35 -40.17 -129.25
N THR A 631 107.00 -40.05 -128.09
CA THR A 631 108.45 -39.81 -128.02
C THR A 631 109.20 -41.14 -128.06
N LYS A 632 110.53 -41.11 -128.25
CA LYS A 632 111.38 -42.31 -128.26
C LYS A 632 111.26 -43.15 -126.97
N SER A 633 110.82 -42.54 -125.88
CA SER A 633 110.37 -43.21 -124.66
C SER A 633 108.84 -43.31 -124.66
N THR A 634 108.34 -44.53 -124.72
CA THR A 634 106.91 -44.92 -124.81
C THR A 634 106.05 -44.64 -123.56
N GLN A 635 106.60 -43.88 -122.61
CA GLN A 635 105.98 -43.52 -121.31
C GLN A 635 105.26 -42.16 -121.35
N GLU A 636 105.42 -41.41 -122.45
CA GLU A 636 104.84 -40.08 -122.61
C GLU A 636 104.18 -39.93 -123.98
N CYS A 637 103.04 -39.25 -124.00
CA CYS A 637 102.25 -39.01 -125.19
C CYS A 637 101.87 -37.52 -125.31
N PHE A 638 101.96 -36.98 -126.52
CA PHE A 638 101.57 -35.61 -126.83
C PHE A 638 100.39 -35.56 -127.81
N VAL A 639 99.43 -34.69 -127.54
CA VAL A 639 98.28 -34.37 -128.41
C VAL A 639 98.27 -32.88 -128.68
N PHE A 640 98.02 -32.47 -129.92
CA PHE A 640 98.05 -31.05 -130.32
C PHE A 640 96.69 -30.58 -130.85
N THR A 641 96.18 -29.49 -130.30
CA THR A 641 94.99 -28.78 -130.80
C THR A 641 95.38 -27.56 -131.64
N PRO A 642 94.57 -27.15 -132.62
CA PRO A 642 94.86 -25.96 -133.43
C PRO A 642 94.89 -24.66 -132.61
N THR A 643 94.06 -24.55 -131.58
CA THR A 643 93.93 -23.37 -130.70
C THR A 643 93.96 -23.79 -129.23
N GLN A 644 94.06 -22.82 -128.33
CA GLN A 644 93.91 -23.06 -126.89
C GLN A 644 92.48 -23.56 -126.60
N ASP A 645 92.39 -24.67 -125.90
CA ASP A 645 91.16 -25.44 -125.69
C ASP A 645 91.05 -25.92 -124.24
N THR A 646 89.90 -26.48 -123.86
CA THR A 646 89.63 -27.06 -122.54
C THR A 646 89.52 -28.57 -122.70
N LEU A 647 90.24 -29.36 -121.90
CA LEU A 647 90.12 -30.82 -121.95
C LEU A 647 88.91 -31.24 -121.14
N ILE A 648 87.85 -31.71 -121.81
CA ILE A 648 86.64 -32.19 -121.12
C ILE A 648 86.94 -33.54 -120.46
N SER A 649 87.58 -34.45 -121.20
CA SER A 649 87.98 -35.76 -120.68
C SER A 649 89.04 -36.38 -121.58
N ALA A 650 89.91 -37.20 -121.00
CA ALA A 650 90.80 -38.07 -121.78
C ALA A 650 90.70 -39.51 -121.28
N THR A 651 90.66 -40.46 -122.20
CA THR A 651 90.76 -41.88 -121.90
C THR A 651 91.92 -42.47 -122.67
N ALA A 652 92.83 -43.15 -121.98
CA ALA A 652 93.95 -43.83 -122.62
C ALA A 652 93.90 -45.33 -122.34
N VAL A 653 94.45 -46.11 -123.26
CA VAL A 653 94.75 -47.53 -123.01
C VAL A 653 96.23 -47.62 -122.70
N ILE A 654 96.55 -48.06 -121.49
CA ILE A 654 97.90 -48.23 -120.97
C ILE A 654 98.05 -49.70 -120.60
N ASP A 655 99.03 -50.39 -121.21
CA ASP A 655 99.24 -51.85 -121.09
C ASP A 655 97.95 -52.68 -121.24
N GLY A 656 97.06 -52.25 -122.15
CA GLY A 656 95.81 -52.95 -122.44
C GLY A 656 94.64 -52.65 -121.49
N LYS A 657 94.80 -51.77 -120.49
CA LYS A 657 93.71 -51.34 -119.58
C LYS A 657 93.30 -49.89 -119.83
N ALA A 658 92.00 -49.63 -119.84
CA ALA A 658 91.45 -48.29 -120.02
C ALA A 658 91.58 -47.46 -118.73
N GLN A 659 92.08 -46.24 -118.84
CA GLN A 659 92.26 -45.30 -117.74
C GLN A 659 91.71 -43.92 -118.13
N THR A 660 90.91 -43.32 -117.25
CA THR A 660 90.29 -42.01 -117.46
C THR A 660 91.03 -40.93 -116.68
N PHE A 661 91.29 -39.80 -117.34
CA PHE A 661 91.99 -38.64 -116.81
C PHE A 661 91.05 -37.43 -116.86
N ASN A 662 90.87 -36.78 -115.72
CA ASN A 662 90.14 -35.51 -115.58
C ASN A 662 91.13 -34.46 -115.07
N LEU A 663 91.63 -33.59 -115.95
CA LEU A 663 92.69 -32.63 -115.65
C LEU A 663 92.55 -31.39 -116.54
N ASP A 664 92.61 -30.21 -115.92
CA ASP A 664 92.50 -28.92 -116.61
C ASP A 664 93.71 -28.03 -116.28
N TYR A 665 94.74 -28.04 -117.15
CA TYR A 665 95.57 -26.87 -117.47
C TYR A 665 96.45 -27.09 -118.73
N VAL A 666 96.62 -26.02 -119.53
CA VAL A 666 97.26 -26.00 -120.88
C VAL A 666 98.57 -25.20 -120.86
N CYS A 667 99.60 -25.67 -121.59
CA CYS A 667 100.80 -24.87 -121.85
C CYS A 667 100.56 -23.84 -122.97
N SER A 668 100.83 -22.55 -122.69
CA SER A 668 100.86 -21.47 -123.68
C SER A 668 102.20 -21.41 -124.42
N LEU A 669 102.19 -21.24 -125.74
CA LEU A 669 103.35 -20.76 -126.48
C LEU A 669 103.50 -19.24 -126.25
N SER A 670 104.73 -18.77 -126.04
CA SER A 670 105.09 -17.40 -126.36
C SER A 670 105.08 -17.19 -127.87
#